data_AF-A0A0A0HUT3-F1
#
_entry.id   AF-A0A0A0HUT3-F1
#
_cell.length_a   1.000
_cell.length_b   1.000
_cell.length_c   1.000
_cell.angle_alpha   90.00
_cell.angle_beta   90.00
_cell.angle_gamma   90.00
#
_symmetry.space_group_name_H-M   'P 1'
#
loop_
_entity.id
_entity.type
_entity.pdbx_description
1 polymer ?
#
loop_
_entity_poly.entity_id
_entity_poly.type
_entity_poly.pdbx_seq_one_letter_code
_entity_poly.pdbx_strand_id
1 'polypeptide(L)'
;MDKPESSSAAAKRGLQENLAGAPPDYELPWVEKYRPVYLDDIVGNTETIERLKIIARDGNMPHVIISGMPGIGKTTSILCLARQMLGDSYKEAVLELNASDERGIDVVRNRIKGFAQKKVTLPPGRHKLVILDEADSMTSGAQQALRRTMEIYSTTTRFAFACNQSNKIIEPLQSRCAILRYARLTDAQILKRLTQICQAENVKHSEDGIAALIFSAEGDMRQAINNLQSTWAGFGFVSGDNVFRVVDSPHPIKVQAMIKACWEGNIDAALDTLNELWDLGYSSHDIISTMFRVTKTIPTLSEHAKLEFIKEIGFAHMRILEGVQTLVQLSGQLDIKQTTDTPHREPGGERRQTPRLAPCGGAALCTLGTALLSTVNALQFIARDSPRVVGLDTQRRHVSNPIERDRFRRRQLNVIAELLDNEGTLYFCNVSLGTPPQRIRLHIDTGSSDLWCNVPHSSLCSQADKPCASAGTYDSSASSTYRFVSPHFNITYVDGSGANGNYVTDTLQLTGATLEAFQFGVGNITSSNEGVLGIGYPVNEVQVAMDGKDPYPNLPAALVQAGVINSNAYSLWLNDLDANTGNILFGGVNAAKVDGKLHTLPIIPTLENLHTEFVIALTGMAINIGKGSRKIGSRTFPIAALLDSGSSLTYLPDSITSEIYPKVRAIYSADMGAAFIPCSMRASTGSISFSFSGTTINVNMSELVLSLDPKFDGIPTEPSTGIPTCIFGISPAGSDTTAILGDTFLRSAYVVYDLDNNEISLGKTNFSPTDSRILEIGKGPDSVPEATKVPNPIATVDFTGSGGGRINGPMTSSAFAAPTAMPDLSVKALAALAALAAASVAFTAM
;
A
#
# COMPACT_ATOMS: atom_id res chain seq x y z
N MET A 1 -7.40 50.54 18.48
CA MET A 1 -7.52 49.07 18.59
C MET A 1 -8.23 48.80 19.89
N ASP A 2 -9.54 48.58 19.82
CA ASP A 2 -10.37 48.30 20.98
C ASP A 2 -9.96 46.97 21.64
N LYS A 3 -10.13 46.88 22.97
CA LYS A 3 -9.83 45.67 23.74
C LYS A 3 -10.56 44.47 23.13
N PRO A 4 -9.89 43.30 22.96
CA PRO A 4 -10.57 42.12 22.44
C PRO A 4 -11.67 41.68 23.41
N GLU A 5 -12.89 41.49 22.89
CA GLU A 5 -14.02 40.90 23.64
C GLU A 5 -13.59 39.53 24.20
N SER A 6 -13.94 39.24 25.47
CA SER A 6 -13.68 37.91 26.04
C SER A 6 -14.50 36.85 25.30
N SER A 7 -13.99 35.63 25.19
CA SER A 7 -14.66 34.50 24.51
C SER A 7 -16.05 34.17 25.05
N SER A 8 -16.36 34.54 26.30
CA SER A 8 -17.71 34.41 26.86
C SER A 8 -18.74 35.33 26.18
N ALA A 9 -18.32 36.52 25.71
CA ALA A 9 -19.18 37.48 25.02
C ALA A 9 -19.33 37.11 23.53
N ALA A 10 -18.25 36.67 22.89
CA ALA A 10 -18.27 36.17 21.51
C ALA A 10 -19.09 34.88 21.36
N ALA A 11 -19.03 33.96 22.34
CA ALA A 11 -19.87 32.77 22.38
C ALA A 11 -21.36 33.13 22.42
N LYS A 12 -21.76 34.08 23.29
CA LYS A 12 -23.16 34.56 23.37
C LYS A 12 -23.66 35.20 22.07
N ARG A 13 -22.79 35.91 21.34
CA ARG A 13 -23.13 36.57 20.07
C ARG A 13 -23.24 35.59 18.89
N GLY A 14 -22.33 34.60 18.82
CA GLY A 14 -22.39 33.53 17.82
C GLY A 14 -23.53 32.52 18.04
N LEU A 15 -23.94 32.31 19.31
CA LEU A 15 -25.12 31.53 19.68
C LEU A 15 -26.42 32.11 19.11
N GLN A 16 -26.56 33.45 19.05
CA GLN A 16 -27.77 34.10 18.51
C GLN A 16 -27.92 33.97 16.99
N GLU A 17 -26.81 33.92 16.23
CA GLU A 17 -26.88 33.77 14.76
C GLU A 17 -27.21 32.33 14.32
N ASN A 18 -26.73 31.31 15.06
CA ASN A 18 -26.91 29.89 14.71
C ASN A 18 -28.24 29.26 15.19
N LEU A 19 -28.99 29.93 16.07
CA LEU A 19 -30.28 29.45 16.62
C LEU A 19 -31.50 29.93 15.82
N ALA A 20 -31.30 30.64 14.69
CA ALA A 20 -32.39 31.10 13.83
C ALA A 20 -33.04 29.92 13.08
N GLY A 21 -33.92 29.19 13.76
CA GLY A 21 -34.69 28.07 13.20
C GLY A 21 -34.70 26.78 14.03
N ALA A 22 -34.02 26.75 15.19
CA ALA A 22 -34.00 25.57 16.05
C ALA A 22 -35.26 25.46 16.94
N PRO A 23 -35.71 24.24 17.30
CA PRO A 23 -36.79 24.02 18.25
C PRO A 23 -36.53 24.74 19.59
N PRO A 24 -37.56 25.18 20.33
CA PRO A 24 -37.41 25.96 21.56
C PRO A 24 -36.63 25.25 22.69
N ASP A 25 -36.49 23.92 22.62
CA ASP A 25 -35.76 23.09 23.61
C ASP A 25 -34.40 22.58 23.11
N TYR A 26 -33.88 23.07 21.98
CA TYR A 26 -32.61 22.61 21.43
C TYR A 26 -31.42 23.28 22.12
N GLU A 27 -30.70 22.55 22.96
CA GLU A 27 -29.43 22.99 23.54
C GLU A 27 -28.23 22.47 22.74
N LEU A 28 -27.32 23.38 22.38
CA LEU A 28 -26.06 23.03 21.71
C LEU A 28 -25.14 22.21 22.63
N PRO A 29 -24.55 21.11 22.14
CA PRO A 29 -23.55 20.35 22.90
C PRO A 29 -22.41 21.24 23.38
N TRP A 30 -21.93 21.02 24.61
CA TRP A 30 -20.92 21.86 25.25
C TRP A 30 -19.59 21.89 24.48
N VAL A 31 -19.28 20.81 23.76
CA VAL A 31 -18.14 20.74 22.84
C VAL A 31 -18.18 21.81 21.75
N GLU A 32 -19.37 22.19 21.26
CA GLU A 32 -19.55 23.28 20.29
C GLU A 32 -19.82 24.62 20.96
N LYS A 33 -20.67 24.64 22.00
CA LYS A 33 -21.01 25.83 22.78
C LYS A 33 -19.77 26.55 23.33
N TYR A 34 -18.79 25.76 23.78
CA TYR A 34 -17.51 26.23 24.31
C TYR A 34 -16.33 26.01 23.35
N ARG A 35 -16.58 25.86 22.04
CA ARG A 35 -15.48 25.83 21.06
C ARG A 35 -14.73 27.18 21.11
N PRO A 36 -13.39 27.18 21.30
CA PRO A 36 -12.58 28.40 21.27
C PRO A 36 -12.83 29.24 20.01
N VAL A 37 -12.93 30.56 20.18
CA VAL A 37 -13.17 31.51 19.08
C VAL A 37 -11.89 32.27 18.70
N TYR A 38 -11.02 32.51 19.68
CA TYR A 38 -9.73 33.17 19.49
C TYR A 38 -8.57 32.20 19.78
N LEU A 39 -7.40 32.47 19.20
CA LEU A 39 -6.19 31.66 19.46
C LEU A 39 -5.76 31.71 20.94
N ASP A 40 -6.11 32.78 21.67
CA ASP A 40 -5.81 32.92 23.11
C ASP A 40 -6.64 31.99 24.00
N ASP A 41 -7.78 31.49 23.51
CA ASP A 41 -8.65 30.59 24.25
C ASP A 41 -8.23 29.11 24.13
N ILE A 42 -7.30 28.81 23.21
CA ILE A 42 -6.85 27.44 22.97
C ILE A 42 -5.84 27.04 24.05
N VAL A 43 -6.09 25.90 24.68
CA VAL A 43 -5.21 25.33 25.70
C VAL A 43 -4.27 24.29 25.10
N GLY A 44 -3.03 24.27 25.59
CA GLY A 44 -1.98 23.35 25.13
C GLY A 44 -1.27 23.81 23.86
N ASN A 45 -0.23 23.06 23.48
CA ASN A 45 0.59 23.33 22.28
C ASN A 45 1.03 24.80 22.15
N THR A 46 1.41 25.42 23.28
CA THR A 46 1.61 26.87 23.42
C THR A 46 2.58 27.45 22.40
N GLU A 47 3.70 26.76 22.14
CA GLU A 47 4.67 27.18 21.13
C GLU A 47 4.06 27.28 19.73
N THR A 48 3.25 26.29 19.35
CA THR A 48 2.58 26.28 18.04
C THR A 48 1.52 27.37 17.96
N ILE A 49 0.76 27.58 19.04
CA ILE A 49 -0.25 28.63 19.13
C ILE A 49 0.39 30.02 19.02
N GLU A 50 1.53 30.27 19.67
CA GLU A 50 2.25 31.54 19.53
C GLU A 50 2.74 31.77 18.09
N ARG A 51 3.23 30.73 17.40
CA ARG A 51 3.58 30.83 15.97
C ARG A 51 2.35 31.19 15.11
N LEU A 52 1.19 30.59 15.39
CA LEU A 52 -0.06 30.93 14.71
C LEU A 52 -0.51 32.37 14.99
N LYS A 53 -0.31 32.89 16.21
CA LYS A 53 -0.61 34.29 16.55
C LYS A 53 0.26 35.28 15.77
N ILE A 54 1.55 34.97 15.60
CA ILE A 54 2.46 35.79 14.78
C ILE A 54 1.95 35.81 13.34
N ILE A 55 1.63 34.64 12.77
CA ILE A 55 1.05 34.53 11.44
C ILE A 55 -0.27 35.32 11.31
N ALA A 56 -1.15 35.27 12.31
CA ALA A 56 -2.42 36.01 12.31
C ALA A 56 -2.22 37.54 12.28
N ARG A 57 -1.12 38.04 12.87
CA ARG A 57 -0.74 39.46 12.84
C ARG A 57 -0.10 39.85 11.52
N ASP A 58 0.85 39.05 11.02
CA ASP A 58 1.63 39.37 9.83
C ASP A 58 0.90 39.07 8.50
N GLY A 59 -0.03 38.12 8.51
CA GLY A 59 -0.91 37.76 7.38
C GLY A 59 -0.31 36.83 6.33
N ASN A 60 1.02 36.77 6.17
CA ASN A 60 1.70 35.93 5.18
C ASN A 60 1.79 34.45 5.60
N MET A 61 0.63 33.81 5.80
CA MET A 61 0.54 32.42 6.25
C MET A 61 1.01 31.43 5.18
N PRO A 62 2.06 30.60 5.39
CA PRO A 62 2.40 29.52 4.45
C PRO A 62 1.27 28.49 4.34
N HIS A 63 1.32 27.56 3.39
CA HIS A 63 0.43 26.40 3.52
C HIS A 63 0.80 25.64 4.81
N VAL A 64 -0.18 25.16 5.57
CA VAL A 64 0.06 24.53 6.87
C VAL A 64 -0.59 23.15 6.94
N ILE A 65 0.10 22.20 7.54
CA ILE A 65 -0.47 20.90 7.94
C ILE A 65 -0.40 20.83 9.45
N ILE A 66 -1.56 20.78 10.11
CA ILE A 66 -1.66 20.53 11.54
C ILE A 66 -1.95 19.04 11.74
N SER A 67 -0.99 18.32 12.32
CA SER A 67 -1.09 16.88 12.58
C SER A 67 -1.03 16.58 14.07
N GLY A 68 -1.77 15.56 14.51
CA GLY A 68 -1.73 15.08 15.89
C GLY A 68 -3.00 14.33 16.26
N MET A 69 -3.03 13.80 17.48
CA MET A 69 -4.15 13.02 18.01
C MET A 69 -5.54 13.72 17.94
N PRO A 70 -6.66 12.97 17.99
CA PRO A 70 -7.99 13.56 18.06
C PRO A 70 -8.18 14.47 19.29
N GLY A 71 -9.10 15.43 19.18
CA GLY A 71 -9.55 16.23 20.33
C GLY A 71 -8.57 17.23 20.95
N ILE A 72 -7.38 17.44 20.36
CA ILE A 72 -6.36 18.39 20.87
C ILE A 72 -6.45 19.81 20.27
N GLY A 73 -7.51 20.11 19.53
CA GLY A 73 -7.78 21.48 19.03
C GLY A 73 -7.26 21.82 17.63
N LYS A 74 -6.91 20.85 16.77
CA LYS A 74 -6.38 21.09 15.41
C LYS A 74 -7.29 21.96 14.54
N THR A 75 -8.52 21.51 14.30
CA THR A 75 -9.54 22.22 13.50
C THR A 75 -9.84 23.59 14.11
N THR A 76 -10.02 23.63 15.43
CA THR A 76 -10.28 24.87 16.17
C THR A 76 -9.16 25.90 15.98
N SER A 77 -7.88 25.49 16.01
CA SER A 77 -6.75 26.39 15.77
C SER A 77 -6.77 27.00 14.37
N ILE A 78 -7.10 26.22 13.34
CA ILE A 78 -7.20 26.73 11.96
C ILE A 78 -8.37 27.70 11.83
N LEU A 79 -9.52 27.39 12.41
CA LEU A 79 -10.70 28.27 12.37
C LEU A 79 -10.46 29.58 13.13
N CYS A 80 -9.83 29.54 14.31
CA CYS A 80 -9.44 30.72 15.07
C CYS A 80 -8.44 31.59 14.29
N LEU A 81 -7.42 30.96 13.68
CA LEU A 81 -6.45 31.64 12.82
C LEU A 81 -7.15 32.34 11.66
N ALA A 82 -8.05 31.64 10.98
CA ALA A 82 -8.79 32.15 9.83
C ALA A 82 -9.66 33.37 10.20
N ARG A 83 -10.37 33.31 11.34
CA ARG A 83 -11.18 34.43 11.85
C ARG A 83 -10.33 35.63 12.21
N GLN A 84 -9.24 35.44 12.96
CA GLN A 84 -8.33 36.53 13.30
C GLN A 84 -7.62 37.10 12.07
N MET A 85 -7.36 36.28 11.05
CA MET A 85 -6.65 36.70 9.86
C MET A 85 -7.55 37.45 8.85
N LEU A 86 -8.81 37.05 8.71
CA LEU A 86 -9.69 37.56 7.65
C LEU A 86 -10.82 38.46 8.17
N GLY A 87 -11.09 38.46 9.48
CA GLY A 87 -12.11 39.32 10.09
C GLY A 87 -13.46 39.21 9.39
N ASP A 88 -14.02 40.35 8.98
CA ASP A 88 -15.31 40.43 8.29
C ASP A 88 -15.32 39.69 6.93
N SER A 89 -14.16 39.54 6.28
CA SER A 89 -14.03 38.82 5.00
C SER A 89 -14.04 37.30 5.17
N TYR A 90 -14.15 36.76 6.40
CA TYR A 90 -14.13 35.33 6.67
C TYR A 90 -15.14 34.54 5.83
N LYS A 91 -16.40 34.99 5.76
CA LYS A 91 -17.48 34.29 5.03
C LYS A 91 -17.22 34.18 3.53
N GLU A 92 -16.50 35.14 2.94
CA GLU A 92 -16.23 35.17 1.49
C GLU A 92 -14.87 34.57 1.11
N ALA A 93 -13.90 34.60 2.03
CA ALA A 93 -12.51 34.27 1.80
C ALA A 93 -12.05 32.96 2.48
N VAL A 94 -12.94 32.25 3.18
CA VAL A 94 -12.68 30.91 3.71
C VAL A 94 -13.58 29.87 3.04
N LEU A 95 -12.98 28.76 2.60
CA LEU A 95 -13.69 27.56 2.18
C LEU A 95 -13.32 26.43 3.14
N GLU A 96 -14.25 26.03 3.99
CA GLU A 96 -14.13 24.86 4.85
C GLU A 96 -14.74 23.64 4.17
N LEU A 97 -13.99 22.54 4.15
CA LEU A 97 -14.41 21.26 3.63
C LEU A 97 -13.99 20.17 4.61
N ASN A 98 -14.94 19.31 4.98
CA ASN A 98 -14.63 18.07 5.67
C ASN A 98 -14.28 17.01 4.63
N ALA A 99 -13.03 16.54 4.64
CA ALA A 99 -12.53 15.68 3.59
C ALA A 99 -13.06 14.24 3.67
N SER A 100 -13.62 13.81 4.80
CA SER A 100 -14.28 12.50 4.93
C SER A 100 -15.64 12.43 4.23
N ASP A 101 -16.35 13.55 4.15
CA ASP A 101 -17.64 13.64 3.47
C ASP A 101 -17.46 13.95 1.97
N GLU A 102 -16.53 14.85 1.64
CA GLU A 102 -16.28 15.36 0.29
C GLU A 102 -15.01 14.78 -0.35
N ARG A 103 -14.91 13.45 -0.38
CA ARG A 103 -13.70 12.66 -0.75
C ARG A 103 -13.26 12.69 -2.22
N GLY A 104 -14.12 13.22 -3.11
CA GLY A 104 -13.97 13.07 -4.57
C GLY A 104 -12.96 14.04 -5.20
N ILE A 105 -12.25 13.56 -6.22
CA ILE A 105 -11.36 14.39 -7.06
C ILE A 105 -12.09 15.57 -7.71
N ASP A 106 -13.41 15.43 -7.94
CA ASP A 106 -14.24 16.47 -8.54
C ASP A 106 -14.45 17.67 -7.62
N VAL A 107 -14.51 17.47 -6.30
CA VAL A 107 -14.59 18.56 -5.33
C VAL A 107 -13.31 19.41 -5.40
N VAL A 108 -12.15 18.75 -5.55
CA VAL A 108 -10.87 19.43 -5.75
C VAL A 108 -10.83 20.18 -7.08
N ARG A 109 -11.22 19.52 -8.17
CA ARG A 109 -11.13 20.07 -9.53
C ARG A 109 -12.12 21.21 -9.80
N ASN A 110 -13.28 21.20 -9.15
CA ASN A 110 -14.34 22.16 -9.40
C ASN A 110 -14.49 23.16 -8.24
N ARG A 111 -14.79 22.68 -7.03
CA ARG A 111 -15.11 23.55 -5.88
C ARG A 111 -13.88 24.28 -5.35
N ILE A 112 -12.82 23.54 -5.06
CA ILE A 112 -11.57 24.11 -4.52
C ILE A 112 -10.88 24.98 -5.58
N LYS A 113 -10.76 24.48 -6.82
CA LYS A 113 -10.18 25.25 -7.92
C LYS A 113 -11.01 26.50 -8.25
N GLY A 114 -12.33 26.39 -8.32
CA GLY A 114 -13.22 27.53 -8.55
C GLY A 114 -13.09 28.58 -7.45
N PHE A 115 -12.99 28.15 -6.20
CA PHE A 115 -12.71 29.05 -5.08
C PHE A 115 -11.31 29.68 -5.16
N ALA A 116 -10.28 28.92 -5.54
CA ALA A 116 -8.93 29.43 -5.75
C ALA A 116 -8.87 30.46 -6.90
N GLN A 117 -9.70 30.31 -7.92
CA GLN A 117 -9.83 31.25 -9.05
C GLN A 117 -10.68 32.48 -8.73
N LYS A 118 -11.66 32.37 -7.81
CA LYS A 118 -12.54 33.48 -7.40
C LYS A 118 -11.71 34.67 -6.94
N LYS A 119 -11.86 35.84 -7.57
CA LYS A 119 -11.18 37.05 -7.14
C LYS A 119 -11.88 37.62 -5.90
N VAL A 120 -11.16 37.73 -4.79
CA VAL A 120 -11.62 38.37 -3.55
C VAL A 120 -10.59 39.42 -3.18
N THR A 121 -11.03 40.64 -2.90
CA THR A 121 -10.14 41.75 -2.53
C THR A 121 -9.87 41.67 -1.03
N LEU A 122 -8.63 41.37 -0.66
CA LEU A 122 -8.19 41.28 0.74
C LEU A 122 -7.13 42.35 1.06
N PRO A 123 -6.96 42.73 2.33
CA PRO A 123 -5.89 43.64 2.75
C PRO A 123 -4.49 43.12 2.38
N PRO A 124 -3.48 43.99 2.28
CA PRO A 124 -2.11 43.60 1.95
C PRO A 124 -1.60 42.48 2.86
N GLY A 125 -0.98 41.46 2.25
CA GLY A 125 -0.42 40.30 2.96
C GLY A 125 -1.45 39.24 3.36
N ARG A 126 -2.76 39.46 3.17
CA ARG A 126 -3.82 38.49 3.48
C ARG A 126 -4.24 37.70 2.24
N HIS A 127 -4.53 36.42 2.43
CA HIS A 127 -4.83 35.47 1.36
C HIS A 127 -6.13 34.73 1.67
N LYS A 128 -6.85 34.28 0.64
CA LYS A 128 -7.97 33.35 0.83
C LYS A 128 -7.47 32.06 1.48
N LEU A 129 -8.34 31.38 2.21
CA LEU A 129 -7.98 30.16 2.92
C LEU A 129 -8.90 29.01 2.54
N VAL A 130 -8.29 27.89 2.16
CA VAL A 130 -8.98 26.60 2.03
C VAL A 130 -8.61 25.74 3.23
N ILE A 131 -9.61 25.32 4.00
CA ILE A 131 -9.48 24.45 5.17
C ILE A 131 -9.97 23.07 4.78
N LEU A 132 -9.10 22.08 4.91
CA LEU A 132 -9.40 20.68 4.67
C LEU A 132 -9.23 19.93 6.00
N ASP A 133 -10.35 19.67 6.66
CA ASP A 133 -10.35 18.83 7.87
C ASP A 133 -10.37 17.35 7.51
N GLU A 134 -9.81 16.52 8.38
CA GLU A 134 -9.63 15.08 8.15
C GLU A 134 -8.93 14.76 6.82
N ALA A 135 -7.89 15.54 6.49
CA ALA A 135 -7.18 15.44 5.21
C ALA A 135 -6.51 14.06 5.01
N ASP A 136 -6.28 13.30 6.08
CA ASP A 136 -5.82 11.91 6.06
C ASP A 136 -6.87 10.91 5.57
N SER A 137 -8.14 11.33 5.47
CA SER A 137 -9.23 10.59 4.82
C SER A 137 -9.37 10.91 3.33
N MET A 138 -8.60 11.86 2.79
CA MET A 138 -8.59 12.14 1.35
C MET A 138 -7.92 11.02 0.56
N THR A 139 -8.54 10.65 -0.56
CA THR A 139 -7.88 9.76 -1.54
C THR A 139 -6.59 10.39 -2.06
N SER A 140 -5.59 9.55 -2.33
CA SER A 140 -4.31 9.98 -2.91
C SER A 140 -4.51 10.79 -4.21
N GLY A 141 -5.48 10.40 -5.04
CA GLY A 141 -5.83 11.11 -6.27
C GLY A 141 -6.37 12.54 -6.04
N ALA A 142 -7.23 12.75 -5.04
CA ALA A 142 -7.70 14.07 -4.67
C ALA A 142 -6.55 14.95 -4.14
N GLN A 143 -5.65 14.37 -3.34
CA GLN A 143 -4.44 15.07 -2.86
C GLN A 143 -3.50 15.45 -4.01
N GLN A 144 -3.30 14.56 -5.00
CA GLN A 144 -2.48 14.86 -6.18
C GLN A 144 -3.10 15.99 -7.03
N ALA A 145 -4.43 16.02 -7.17
CA ALA A 145 -5.12 17.08 -7.88
C ALA A 145 -5.02 18.46 -7.19
N LEU A 146 -4.86 18.48 -5.86
CA LEU A 146 -4.67 19.72 -5.09
C LEU A 146 -3.32 20.38 -5.35
N ARG A 147 -2.27 19.58 -5.60
CA ARG A 147 -0.88 20.05 -5.71
C ARG A 147 -0.71 21.23 -6.66
N ARG A 148 -1.19 21.09 -7.91
CA ARG A 148 -1.06 22.15 -8.93
C ARG A 148 -1.86 23.40 -8.57
N THR A 149 -3.03 23.21 -7.96
CA THR A 149 -3.88 24.33 -7.50
C THR A 149 -3.19 25.13 -6.40
N MET A 150 -2.55 24.43 -5.45
CA MET A 150 -1.77 25.06 -4.38
C MET A 150 -0.57 25.84 -4.92
N GLU A 151 0.13 25.31 -5.92
CA GLU A 151 1.28 25.98 -6.53
C GLU A 151 0.87 27.25 -7.30
N ILE A 152 -0.08 27.11 -8.25
CA ILE A 152 -0.48 28.19 -9.16
C ILE A 152 -1.12 29.35 -8.40
N TYR A 153 -1.96 29.05 -7.39
CA TYR A 153 -2.73 30.06 -6.68
C TYR A 153 -2.14 30.43 -5.32
N SER A 154 -0.91 30.01 -4.98
CA SER A 154 -0.21 30.31 -3.73
C SER A 154 -0.13 31.81 -3.38
N THR A 155 -0.10 32.67 -4.40
CA THR A 155 -0.07 34.14 -4.28
C THR A 155 -1.38 34.75 -3.80
N THR A 156 -2.51 34.02 -3.91
CA THR A 156 -3.85 34.54 -3.56
C THR A 156 -4.63 33.63 -2.62
N THR A 157 -4.25 32.35 -2.55
CA THR A 157 -4.96 31.30 -1.82
C THR A 157 -3.95 30.43 -1.07
N ARG A 158 -4.16 30.29 0.24
CA ARG A 158 -3.38 29.42 1.12
C ARG A 158 -4.25 28.26 1.59
N PHE A 159 -3.60 27.18 2.02
CA PHE A 159 -4.25 25.93 2.36
C PHE A 159 -3.86 25.52 3.77
N ALA A 160 -4.83 25.06 4.55
CA ALA A 160 -4.64 24.55 5.89
C ALA A 160 -5.27 23.16 5.99
N PHE A 161 -4.43 22.16 6.25
CA PHE A 161 -4.84 20.77 6.41
C PHE A 161 -4.86 20.41 7.89
N ALA A 162 -5.92 19.78 8.37
CA ALA A 162 -5.95 19.11 9.66
C ALA A 162 -6.02 17.60 9.44
N CYS A 163 -5.13 16.85 10.07
CA CYS A 163 -5.11 15.38 9.98
C CYS A 163 -4.69 14.73 11.30
N ASN A 164 -5.04 13.47 11.50
CA ASN A 164 -4.51 12.69 12.62
C ASN A 164 -3.14 12.10 12.28
N GLN A 165 -3.03 11.60 11.05
CA GLN A 165 -1.86 10.88 10.55
C GLN A 165 -1.19 11.67 9.42
N SER A 166 -0.03 12.29 9.70
CA SER A 166 0.69 13.07 8.67
C SER A 166 1.22 12.20 7.53
N ASN A 167 1.54 10.93 7.78
CA ASN A 167 2.03 9.97 6.78
C ASN A 167 0.97 9.61 5.71
N LYS A 168 -0.32 9.80 5.98
CA LYS A 168 -1.40 9.63 4.99
C LYS A 168 -1.53 10.81 4.03
N ILE A 169 -0.86 11.92 4.31
CA ILE A 169 -0.75 13.04 3.38
C ILE A 169 0.43 12.77 2.43
N ILE A 170 0.21 12.87 1.13
CA ILE A 170 1.26 12.62 0.14
C ILE A 170 2.44 13.59 0.33
N GLU A 171 3.66 13.10 0.15
CA GLU A 171 4.90 13.89 0.29
C GLU A 171 4.91 15.18 -0.57
N PRO A 172 4.33 15.21 -1.80
CA PRO A 172 4.20 16.46 -2.56
C PRO A 172 3.41 17.56 -1.86
N LEU A 173 2.40 17.24 -1.04
CA LEU A 173 1.68 18.25 -0.26
C LEU A 173 2.48 18.63 1.00
N GLN A 174 3.09 17.64 1.66
CA GLN A 174 3.93 17.88 2.84
C GLN A 174 5.10 18.83 2.56
N SER A 175 5.82 18.61 1.46
CA SER A 175 6.96 19.46 1.05
C SER A 175 6.61 20.93 0.78
N ARG A 176 5.33 21.24 0.55
CA ARG A 176 4.83 22.60 0.27
C ARG A 176 4.17 23.25 1.49
N CYS A 177 4.06 22.53 2.60
CA CYS A 177 3.39 22.98 3.81
C CYS A 177 4.33 23.01 5.01
N ALA A 178 4.15 23.98 5.90
CA ALA A 178 4.72 23.93 7.23
C ALA A 178 3.96 22.90 8.08
N ILE A 179 4.67 21.85 8.52
CA ILE A 179 4.10 20.79 9.36
C ILE A 179 4.17 21.22 10.83
N LEU A 180 3.00 21.43 11.43
CA LEU A 180 2.82 21.76 12.83
C LEU A 180 2.30 20.52 13.55
N ARG A 181 3.11 19.96 14.45
CA ARG A 181 2.75 18.75 15.21
C ARG A 181 2.17 19.15 16.57
N TYR A 182 0.94 18.71 16.85
CA TYR A 182 0.29 18.89 18.14
C TYR A 182 0.48 17.65 19.01
N ALA A 183 0.86 17.88 20.26
CA ALA A 183 0.93 16.86 21.30
C ALA A 183 -0.41 16.74 22.04
N ARG A 184 -0.58 15.60 22.75
CA ARG A 184 -1.67 15.40 23.72
C ARG A 184 -1.66 16.53 24.76
N LEU A 185 -2.86 16.92 25.20
CA LEU A 185 -2.98 17.90 26.27
C LEU A 185 -2.56 17.30 27.60
N THR A 186 -1.91 18.09 28.44
CA THR A 186 -1.58 17.67 29.79
C THR A 186 -2.79 17.76 30.70
N ASP A 187 -2.81 16.97 31.76
CA ASP A 187 -3.88 16.94 32.76
C ASP A 187 -4.21 18.33 33.31
N ALA A 188 -3.18 19.14 33.58
CA ALA A 188 -3.34 20.52 34.04
C ALA A 188 -4.03 21.43 32.99
N GLN A 189 -3.78 21.20 31.70
CA GLN A 189 -4.42 21.95 30.61
C GLN A 189 -5.89 21.56 30.44
N ILE A 190 -6.21 20.26 30.57
CA ILE A 190 -7.59 19.75 30.56
C ILE A 190 -8.35 20.30 31.76
N LEU A 191 -7.78 20.16 32.97
CA LEU A 191 -8.35 20.67 34.21
C LEU A 191 -8.73 22.15 34.09
N LYS A 192 -7.80 22.99 33.61
CA LYS A 192 -8.03 24.42 33.42
C LYS A 192 -9.29 24.70 32.58
N ARG A 193 -9.49 23.96 31.48
CA ARG A 193 -10.65 24.17 30.61
C ARG A 193 -11.93 23.60 31.19
N LEU A 194 -11.88 22.42 31.82
CA LEU A 194 -13.04 21.83 32.49
C LEU A 194 -13.56 22.74 33.62
N THR A 195 -12.66 23.29 34.44
CA THR A 195 -13.06 24.22 35.52
C THR A 195 -13.76 25.47 34.98
N GLN A 196 -13.30 26.02 33.85
CA GLN A 196 -13.98 27.16 33.20
C GLN A 196 -15.41 26.81 32.76
N ILE A 197 -15.61 25.63 32.19
CA ILE A 197 -16.93 25.15 31.75
C ILE A 197 -17.82 24.87 32.95
N CYS A 198 -17.31 24.20 33.99
CA CYS A 198 -18.05 23.94 35.22
C CYS A 198 -18.51 25.25 35.90
N GLN A 199 -17.69 26.29 35.90
CA GLN A 199 -18.05 27.61 36.43
C GLN A 199 -19.12 28.29 35.56
N ALA A 200 -19.01 28.18 34.23
CA ALA A 200 -19.94 28.81 33.30
C ALA A 200 -21.34 28.15 33.31
N GLU A 201 -21.40 26.83 33.47
CA GLU A 201 -22.64 26.04 33.51
C GLU A 201 -23.14 25.76 34.95
N ASN A 202 -22.41 26.25 35.97
CA ASN A 202 -22.71 26.01 37.38
C ASN A 202 -22.86 24.51 37.75
N VAL A 203 -21.95 23.69 37.21
CA VAL A 203 -21.93 22.23 37.40
C VAL A 203 -21.39 21.89 38.78
N LYS A 204 -22.19 21.13 39.55
CA LYS A 204 -21.75 20.57 40.84
C LYS A 204 -20.87 19.35 40.60
N HIS A 205 -19.65 19.41 41.10
CA HIS A 205 -18.63 18.37 40.89
C HIS A 205 -17.79 18.18 42.15
N SER A 206 -17.18 17.00 42.27
CA SER A 206 -16.16 16.69 43.26
C SER A 206 -14.78 16.56 42.61
N GLU A 207 -13.71 16.65 43.41
CA GLU A 207 -12.33 16.59 42.88
C GLU A 207 -12.02 15.22 42.25
N ASP A 208 -12.54 14.13 42.82
CA ASP A 208 -12.46 12.77 42.27
C ASP A 208 -13.20 12.64 40.94
N GLY A 209 -14.34 13.34 40.77
CA GLY A 209 -15.07 13.35 39.50
C GLY A 209 -14.29 14.02 38.38
N ILE A 210 -13.64 15.15 38.67
CA ILE A 210 -12.78 15.83 37.68
C ILE A 210 -11.53 15.00 37.37
N ALA A 211 -10.91 14.37 38.38
CA ALA A 211 -9.79 13.45 38.16
C ALA A 211 -10.20 12.24 37.30
N ALA A 212 -11.38 11.68 37.52
CA ALA A 212 -11.93 10.59 36.70
C ALA A 212 -12.14 11.02 35.25
N LEU A 213 -12.66 12.23 35.02
CA LEU A 213 -12.82 12.79 33.67
C LEU A 213 -11.47 12.93 32.95
N ILE A 214 -10.46 13.48 33.63
CA ILE A 214 -9.10 13.64 33.08
C ILE A 214 -8.49 12.27 32.76
N PHE A 215 -8.61 11.31 33.68
CA PHE A 215 -8.14 9.94 33.47
C PHE A 215 -8.82 9.28 32.26
N SER A 216 -10.13 9.46 32.10
CA SER A 216 -10.90 8.89 30.98
C SER A 216 -10.60 9.55 29.62
N ALA A 217 -10.13 10.80 29.62
CA ALA A 217 -9.97 11.61 28.42
C ALA A 217 -8.61 11.43 27.73
N GLU A 218 -7.58 10.95 28.43
CA GLU A 218 -6.25 10.66 27.88
C GLU A 218 -5.61 11.78 27.00
N GLY A 219 -5.87 13.04 27.30
CA GLY A 219 -5.37 14.16 26.51
C GLY A 219 -6.34 14.68 25.44
N ASP A 220 -7.51 14.08 25.26
CA ASP A 220 -8.59 14.51 24.36
C ASP A 220 -9.57 15.45 25.07
N MET A 221 -9.58 16.73 24.68
CA MET A 221 -10.48 17.73 25.28
C MET A 221 -11.95 17.49 24.92
N ARG A 222 -12.21 17.01 23.70
CA ARG A 222 -13.58 16.79 23.22
C ARG A 222 -14.24 15.68 24.04
N GLN A 223 -13.53 14.58 24.26
CA GLN A 223 -13.98 13.48 25.10
C GLN A 223 -14.20 13.94 26.55
N ALA A 224 -13.27 14.72 27.12
CA ALA A 224 -13.42 15.25 28.48
C ALA A 224 -14.71 16.08 28.66
N ILE A 225 -14.99 16.99 27.71
CA ILE A 225 -16.18 17.85 27.76
C ILE A 225 -17.46 17.02 27.53
N ASN A 226 -17.43 16.06 26.60
CA ASN A 226 -18.58 15.20 26.32
C ASN A 226 -18.94 14.33 27.53
N ASN A 227 -17.94 13.74 28.20
CA ASN A 227 -18.13 12.96 29.41
C ASN A 227 -18.64 13.84 30.56
N LEU A 228 -18.13 15.07 30.69
CA LEU A 228 -18.62 16.04 31.68
C LEU A 228 -20.11 16.35 31.48
N GLN A 229 -20.50 16.69 30.23
CA GLN A 229 -21.89 17.01 29.90
C GLN A 229 -22.80 15.80 30.12
N SER A 230 -22.39 14.62 29.69
CA SER A 230 -23.17 13.38 29.83
C SER A 230 -23.36 12.99 31.29
N THR A 231 -22.32 13.14 32.12
CA THR A 231 -22.40 12.88 33.57
C THR A 231 -23.32 13.86 34.26
N TRP A 232 -23.24 15.14 33.90
CA TRP A 232 -24.12 16.17 34.44
C TRP A 232 -25.58 15.96 34.03
N ALA A 233 -25.84 15.67 32.76
CA ALA A 233 -27.19 15.44 32.24
C ALA A 233 -27.83 14.17 32.83
N GLY A 234 -27.03 13.11 33.03
CA GLY A 234 -27.52 11.84 33.58
C GLY A 234 -27.75 11.86 35.09
N PHE A 235 -26.87 12.51 35.86
CA PHE A 235 -26.85 12.36 37.33
C PHE A 235 -26.95 13.68 38.11
N GLY A 236 -26.81 14.84 37.46
CA GLY A 236 -26.84 16.16 38.12
C GLY A 236 -25.72 16.42 39.13
N PHE A 237 -24.75 15.52 39.24
CA PHE A 237 -23.55 15.66 40.07
C PHE A 237 -22.41 14.83 39.48
N VAL A 238 -21.25 15.46 39.31
CA VAL A 238 -20.06 14.83 38.69
C VAL A 238 -19.15 14.28 39.79
N SER A 239 -19.25 12.98 40.07
CA SER A 239 -18.39 12.20 40.96
C SER A 239 -17.63 11.11 40.20
N GLY A 240 -16.57 10.54 40.80
CA GLY A 240 -15.80 9.46 40.16
C GLY A 240 -16.67 8.27 39.73
N ASP A 241 -17.57 7.82 40.63
CA ASP A 241 -18.50 6.73 40.35
C ASP A 241 -19.45 7.03 39.18
N ASN A 242 -20.00 8.25 39.14
CA ASN A 242 -20.93 8.65 38.08
C ASN A 242 -20.20 8.75 36.73
N VAL A 243 -18.96 9.24 36.72
CA VAL A 243 -18.14 9.34 35.50
C VAL A 243 -17.85 7.96 34.93
N PHE A 244 -17.35 7.01 35.75
CA PHE A 244 -17.04 5.66 35.26
C PHE A 244 -18.28 4.86 34.84
N ARG A 245 -19.47 5.17 35.41
CA ARG A 245 -20.74 4.62 34.94
C ARG A 245 -21.16 5.13 33.56
N VAL A 246 -20.87 6.39 33.24
CA VAL A 246 -21.18 6.97 31.92
C VAL A 246 -20.16 6.53 30.86
N VAL A 247 -18.88 6.47 31.24
CA VAL A 247 -17.78 6.06 30.33
C VAL A 247 -17.77 4.54 30.09
N ASP A 248 -18.44 3.78 30.95
CA ASP A 248 -18.52 2.31 30.90
C ASP A 248 -17.14 1.65 30.84
N SER A 249 -16.25 2.08 31.74
CA SER A 249 -14.89 1.52 31.86
C SER A 249 -14.65 0.96 33.26
N PRO A 250 -13.85 -0.12 33.39
CA PRO A 250 -13.49 -0.68 34.68
C PRO A 250 -12.90 0.36 35.63
N HIS A 251 -13.36 0.36 36.88
CA HIS A 251 -12.89 1.31 37.88
C HIS A 251 -11.38 1.11 38.15
N PRO A 252 -10.53 2.15 38.04
CA PRO A 252 -9.06 2.02 38.13
C PRO A 252 -8.57 1.37 39.42
N ILE A 253 -9.27 1.62 40.55
CA ILE A 253 -8.95 1.02 41.85
C ILE A 253 -9.06 -0.52 41.82
N LYS A 254 -10.08 -1.08 41.17
CA LYS A 254 -10.25 -2.55 41.07
C LYS A 254 -9.12 -3.16 40.24
N VAL A 255 -8.80 -2.53 39.10
CA VAL A 255 -7.71 -2.96 38.21
C VAL A 255 -6.34 -2.82 38.90
N GLN A 256 -6.15 -1.78 39.72
CA GLN A 256 -4.93 -1.59 40.50
C GLN A 256 -4.76 -2.69 41.56
N ALA A 257 -5.86 -3.07 42.24
CA ALA A 257 -5.85 -4.17 43.20
C ALA A 257 -5.49 -5.50 42.51
N MET A 258 -6.05 -5.75 41.32
CA MET A 258 -5.73 -6.92 40.49
C MET A 258 -4.25 -6.98 40.11
N ILE A 259 -3.66 -5.90 39.57
CA ILE A 259 -2.24 -5.84 39.22
C ILE A 259 -1.34 -6.02 40.45
N LYS A 260 -1.74 -5.45 41.59
CA LYS A 260 -1.02 -5.60 42.86
C LYS A 260 -1.05 -7.06 43.34
N ALA A 261 -2.19 -7.75 43.24
CA ALA A 261 -2.31 -9.16 43.58
C ALA A 261 -1.42 -10.04 42.69
N CYS A 262 -1.37 -9.77 41.37
CA CYS A 262 -0.43 -10.41 40.45
C CYS A 262 1.03 -10.19 40.87
N TRP A 263 1.38 -8.96 41.25
CA TRP A 263 2.74 -8.63 41.70
C TRP A 263 3.13 -9.35 43.00
N GLU A 264 2.19 -9.48 43.93
CA GLU A 264 2.41 -10.21 45.19
C GLU A 264 2.46 -11.73 44.95
N GLY A 265 2.01 -12.22 43.79
CA GLY A 265 1.98 -13.64 43.43
C GLY A 265 0.69 -14.35 43.88
N ASN A 266 -0.34 -13.58 44.25
CA ASN A 266 -1.65 -14.10 44.60
C ASN A 266 -2.55 -14.11 43.36
N ILE A 267 -2.38 -15.14 42.53
CA ILE A 267 -3.08 -15.26 41.24
C ILE A 267 -4.58 -15.48 41.45
N ASP A 268 -4.98 -16.26 42.46
CA ASP A 268 -6.39 -16.56 42.73
C ASP A 268 -7.17 -15.26 43.01
N ALA A 269 -6.64 -14.37 43.86
CA ALA A 269 -7.28 -13.08 44.13
C ALA A 269 -7.33 -12.16 42.90
N ALA A 270 -6.33 -12.24 42.01
CA ALA A 270 -6.33 -11.49 40.76
C ALA A 270 -7.39 -12.02 39.77
N LEU A 271 -7.52 -13.35 39.67
CA LEU A 271 -8.53 -14.01 38.85
C LEU A 271 -9.95 -13.74 39.36
N ASP A 272 -10.16 -13.73 40.68
CA ASP A 272 -11.45 -13.36 41.26
C ASP A 272 -11.86 -11.93 40.88
N THR A 273 -10.91 -10.99 40.92
CA THR A 273 -11.14 -9.61 40.51
C THR A 273 -11.40 -9.51 38.99
N LEU A 274 -10.70 -10.31 38.18
CA LEU A 274 -10.93 -10.37 36.73
C LEU A 274 -12.32 -10.94 36.41
N ASN A 275 -12.73 -12.02 37.07
CA ASN A 275 -14.05 -12.62 36.92
C ASN A 275 -15.14 -11.63 37.32
N GLU A 276 -14.96 -10.87 38.41
CA GLU A 276 -15.91 -9.82 38.79
C GLU A 276 -16.07 -8.77 37.67
N LEU A 277 -14.96 -8.32 37.06
CA LEU A 277 -15.03 -7.38 35.93
C LEU A 277 -15.69 -8.02 34.70
N TRP A 278 -15.43 -9.29 34.43
CA TRP A 278 -16.02 -10.01 33.31
C TRP A 278 -17.53 -10.21 33.49
N ASP A 279 -17.97 -10.57 34.69
CA ASP A 279 -19.38 -10.80 35.03
C ASP A 279 -20.20 -9.51 35.03
N LEU A 280 -19.55 -8.36 35.28
CA LEU A 280 -20.15 -7.04 35.09
C LEU A 280 -20.37 -6.67 33.61
N GLY A 281 -19.89 -7.51 32.67
CA GLY A 281 -20.10 -7.34 31.24
C GLY A 281 -19.09 -6.42 30.55
N TYR A 282 -17.98 -6.07 31.22
CA TYR A 282 -16.93 -5.28 30.58
C TYR A 282 -16.27 -6.08 29.45
N SER A 283 -16.01 -5.40 28.33
CA SER A 283 -15.33 -6.04 27.20
C SER A 283 -13.89 -6.40 27.55
N SER A 284 -13.35 -7.45 26.92
CA SER A 284 -11.93 -7.81 27.08
C SER A 284 -11.00 -6.67 26.70
N HIS A 285 -11.40 -5.85 25.72
CA HIS A 285 -10.67 -4.69 25.26
C HIS A 285 -10.62 -3.57 26.32
N ASP A 286 -11.71 -3.32 27.02
CA ASP A 286 -11.77 -2.26 28.06
C ASP A 286 -11.00 -2.67 29.32
N ILE A 287 -11.07 -3.95 29.68
CA ILE A 287 -10.28 -4.52 30.77
C ILE A 287 -8.78 -4.37 30.46
N ILE A 288 -8.32 -4.84 29.29
CA ILE A 288 -6.89 -4.80 28.95
C ILE A 288 -6.36 -3.38 28.76
N SER A 289 -7.16 -2.49 28.14
CA SER A 289 -6.79 -1.08 27.99
C SER A 289 -6.68 -0.38 29.34
N THR A 290 -7.58 -0.68 30.29
CA THR A 290 -7.50 -0.13 31.64
C THR A 290 -6.31 -0.70 32.41
N MET A 291 -6.00 -2.00 32.27
CA MET A 291 -4.81 -2.61 32.85
C MET A 291 -3.54 -1.91 32.37
N PHE A 292 -3.43 -1.64 31.07
CA PHE A 292 -2.30 -0.90 30.51
C PHE A 292 -2.15 0.49 31.15
N ARG A 293 -3.25 1.25 31.24
CA ARG A 293 -3.27 2.60 31.82
C ARG A 293 -2.86 2.62 33.30
N VAL A 294 -3.42 1.71 34.08
CA VAL A 294 -3.15 1.61 35.52
C VAL A 294 -1.70 1.16 35.76
N THR A 295 -1.20 0.19 34.99
CA THR A 295 0.20 -0.28 35.10
C THR A 295 1.21 0.85 34.86
N LYS A 296 0.92 1.74 33.90
CA LYS A 296 1.80 2.89 33.61
C LYS A 296 1.89 3.90 34.75
N THR A 297 0.84 4.01 35.56
CA THR A 297 0.70 5.05 36.61
C THR A 297 0.89 4.51 38.03
N ILE A 298 0.95 3.20 38.21
CA ILE A 298 1.03 2.59 39.55
C ILE A 298 2.38 2.91 40.22
N PRO A 299 2.40 3.53 41.41
CA PRO A 299 3.66 3.91 42.05
C PRO A 299 4.33 2.75 42.81
N THR A 300 3.61 1.67 43.10
CA THR A 300 4.09 0.55 43.95
C THR A 300 5.02 -0.42 43.22
N LEU A 301 5.04 -0.42 41.89
CA LEU A 301 5.90 -1.30 41.08
C LEU A 301 7.23 -0.62 40.76
N SER A 302 8.32 -1.40 40.68
CA SER A 302 9.58 -0.92 40.11
C SER A 302 9.44 -0.66 38.61
N GLU A 303 10.23 0.26 38.04
CA GLU A 303 10.18 0.55 36.60
C GLU A 303 10.45 -0.70 35.75
N HIS A 304 11.36 -1.58 36.18
CA HIS A 304 11.60 -2.86 35.52
C HIS A 304 10.34 -3.75 35.52
N ALA A 305 9.67 -3.88 36.68
CA ALA A 305 8.44 -4.66 36.77
C ALA A 305 7.33 -4.05 35.90
N LYS A 306 7.17 -2.73 35.88
CA LYS A 306 6.19 -2.07 35.01
C LYS A 306 6.41 -2.40 33.54
N LEU A 307 7.67 -2.39 33.08
CA LEU A 307 7.98 -2.69 31.68
C LEU A 307 7.66 -4.14 31.32
N GLU A 308 7.95 -5.11 32.18
CA GLU A 308 7.56 -6.51 31.94
C GLU A 308 6.04 -6.69 31.94
N PHE A 309 5.32 -6.09 32.89
CA PHE A 309 3.85 -6.10 32.88
C PHE A 309 3.28 -5.45 31.61
N ILE A 310 3.83 -4.30 31.18
CA ILE A 310 3.41 -3.61 29.96
C ILE A 310 3.65 -4.46 28.72
N LYS A 311 4.77 -5.18 28.65
CA LYS A 311 5.11 -6.08 27.55
C LYS A 311 4.09 -7.22 27.43
N GLU A 312 3.77 -7.88 28.54
CA GLU A 312 2.80 -8.98 28.56
C GLU A 312 1.36 -8.50 28.32
N ILE A 313 0.97 -7.35 28.90
CA ILE A 313 -0.28 -6.66 28.56
C ILE A 313 -0.34 -6.35 27.06
N GLY A 314 0.77 -5.91 26.46
CA GLY A 314 0.86 -5.63 25.02
C GLY A 314 0.64 -6.86 24.15
N PHE A 315 1.27 -8.00 24.47
CA PHE A 315 1.08 -9.24 23.73
C PHE A 315 -0.35 -9.76 23.82
N ALA A 316 -0.96 -9.73 25.01
CA ALA A 316 -2.35 -10.12 25.19
C ALA A 316 -3.30 -9.17 24.46
N HIS A 317 -3.04 -7.85 24.50
CA HIS A 317 -3.83 -6.87 23.78
C HIS A 317 -3.78 -7.12 22.26
N MET A 318 -2.61 -7.45 21.70
CA MET A 318 -2.49 -7.80 20.28
C MET A 318 -3.33 -9.04 19.90
N ARG A 319 -3.29 -10.10 20.72
CA ARG A 319 -4.10 -11.31 20.51
C ARG A 319 -5.61 -11.06 20.62
N ILE A 320 -6.01 -10.15 21.51
CA ILE A 320 -7.42 -9.72 21.64
C ILE A 320 -7.85 -8.98 20.36
N LEU A 321 -6.98 -8.16 19.76
CA LEU A 321 -7.25 -7.45 18.51
C LEU A 321 -7.25 -8.38 17.28
N GLU A 322 -6.49 -9.48 17.32
CA GLU A 322 -6.55 -10.57 16.32
C GLU A 322 -7.84 -11.40 16.39
N GLY A 323 -8.72 -11.13 17.36
CA GLY A 323 -10.05 -11.73 17.50
C GLY A 323 -10.17 -12.76 18.62
N VAL A 324 -9.11 -13.05 19.38
CA VAL A 324 -9.13 -14.03 20.48
C VAL A 324 -9.61 -13.37 21.79
N GLN A 325 -10.88 -12.94 21.81
CA GLN A 325 -11.49 -12.20 22.91
C GLN A 325 -12.07 -13.12 23.99
N THR A 326 -11.22 -13.90 24.65
CA THR A 326 -11.65 -14.91 25.63
C THR A 326 -11.15 -14.59 27.04
N LEU A 327 -11.93 -14.96 28.04
CA LEU A 327 -11.52 -14.92 29.46
C LEU A 327 -10.23 -15.71 29.69
N VAL A 328 -10.00 -16.78 28.91
CA VAL A 328 -8.77 -17.58 28.96
C VAL A 328 -7.53 -16.75 28.58
N GLN A 329 -7.62 -15.89 27.56
CA GLN A 329 -6.50 -15.01 27.19
C GLN A 329 -6.19 -13.98 28.29
N LEU A 330 -7.21 -13.36 28.88
CA LEU A 330 -7.04 -12.44 30.00
C LEU A 330 -6.46 -13.14 31.23
N SER A 331 -6.95 -14.33 31.53
CA SER A 331 -6.49 -15.14 32.67
C SER A 331 -5.05 -15.61 32.48
N GLY A 332 -4.68 -16.06 31.28
CA GLY A 332 -3.33 -16.51 30.95
C GLY A 332 -2.28 -15.41 31.06
N GLN A 333 -2.69 -14.15 30.90
CA GLN A 333 -1.84 -12.99 31.07
C GLN A 333 -1.68 -12.57 32.55
N LEU A 334 -2.45 -13.09 33.50
CA LEU A 334 -2.26 -12.75 34.92
C LEU A 334 -1.13 -13.57 35.59
N ASP A 335 -0.57 -14.58 34.91
CA ASP A 335 0.50 -15.47 35.39
C ASP A 335 1.93 -14.97 35.10
N ILE A 336 2.12 -13.63 35.03
CA ILE A 336 3.38 -12.99 34.58
C ILE A 336 4.56 -13.26 35.55
N LYS A 337 4.29 -13.50 36.83
CA LYS A 337 5.35 -13.64 37.84
C LYS A 337 6.13 -14.96 37.71
N GLN A 338 5.51 -16.03 37.21
CA GLN A 338 6.21 -17.33 37.05
C GLN A 338 7.21 -17.33 35.88
N THR A 339 6.95 -16.54 34.83
CA THR A 339 7.83 -16.43 33.65
C THR A 339 8.99 -15.45 33.84
N THR A 340 8.86 -14.44 34.69
CA THR A 340 9.92 -13.44 34.91
C THR A 340 11.06 -13.91 35.83
N ASP A 341 10.85 -14.92 36.67
CA ASP A 341 11.86 -15.44 37.62
C ASP A 341 12.67 -16.65 37.08
N THR A 342 12.41 -17.12 35.85
CA THR A 342 13.20 -18.20 35.23
C THR A 342 14.35 -17.64 34.37
N PRO A 343 15.63 -17.83 34.75
CA PRO A 343 16.75 -17.44 33.89
C PRO A 343 16.83 -18.38 32.69
N HIS A 344 17.04 -17.80 31.50
CA HIS A 344 17.27 -18.49 30.22
C HIS A 344 18.24 -19.67 30.37
N ARG A 345 17.74 -20.90 30.22
CA ARG A 345 18.57 -22.09 29.98
C ARG A 345 18.72 -22.30 28.46
N GLU A 346 19.96 -22.31 28.00
CA GLU A 346 20.34 -22.71 26.64
C GLU A 346 19.92 -24.16 26.34
N PRO A 347 19.61 -24.50 25.07
CA PRO A 347 19.22 -25.85 24.69
C PRO A 347 20.47 -26.72 24.48
N GLY A 348 20.90 -27.41 25.53
CA GLY A 348 21.94 -28.44 25.42
C GLY A 348 22.02 -29.31 26.68
N GLY A 349 21.77 -30.61 26.52
CA GLY A 349 22.24 -31.63 27.47
C GLY A 349 21.17 -32.44 28.19
N GLU A 350 21.11 -33.71 27.80
CA GLU A 350 20.82 -34.90 28.62
C GLU A 350 19.39 -35.19 29.11
N ARG A 351 18.84 -36.25 28.50
CA ARG A 351 17.76 -37.08 29.02
C ARG A 351 18.09 -37.55 30.45
N ARG A 352 17.18 -37.33 31.40
CA ARG A 352 17.04 -38.18 32.58
C ARG A 352 15.62 -38.71 32.69
N GLN A 353 15.54 -40.03 32.87
CA GLN A 353 14.34 -40.84 32.91
C GLN A 353 13.60 -40.78 34.26
N THR A 354 12.31 -41.11 34.21
CA THR A 354 11.43 -41.79 35.19
C THR A 354 10.57 -40.94 36.15
N PRO A 355 9.41 -41.45 36.64
CA PRO A 355 8.73 -42.71 36.30
C PRO A 355 7.25 -42.58 35.88
N ARG A 356 6.76 -43.72 35.38
CA ARG A 356 5.40 -44.04 34.96
C ARG A 356 4.35 -43.85 36.07
N LEU A 357 3.16 -43.38 35.68
CA LEU A 357 1.88 -43.79 36.26
C LEU A 357 0.97 -44.31 35.15
N ALA A 358 0.44 -45.51 35.37
CA ALA A 358 -0.47 -46.23 34.49
C ALA A 358 -1.92 -45.70 34.58
N PRO A 359 -2.76 -45.98 33.58
CA PRO A 359 -4.15 -46.30 33.85
C PRO A 359 -4.50 -47.74 33.44
N CYS A 360 -5.37 -48.31 34.26
CA CYS A 360 -5.94 -49.65 34.16
C CYS A 360 -6.95 -49.77 33.00
N GLY A 361 -6.86 -50.89 32.27
CA GLY A 361 -7.91 -51.91 32.15
C GLY A 361 -9.25 -51.60 31.44
N GLY A 362 -9.53 -52.41 30.40
CA GLY A 362 -10.88 -52.82 29.98
C GLY A 362 -11.34 -52.24 28.64
N ALA A 363 -10.93 -52.78 27.49
CA ALA A 363 -11.45 -53.99 26.81
C ALA A 363 -12.76 -53.78 26.00
N ALA A 364 -12.60 -53.97 24.69
CA ALA A 364 -13.54 -54.49 23.69
C ALA A 364 -14.73 -53.63 23.27
N LEU A 365 -14.70 -53.13 22.02
CA LEU A 365 -15.73 -53.45 21.04
C LEU A 365 -15.21 -53.41 19.59
N CYS A 366 -15.68 -54.42 18.85
CA CYS A 366 -15.33 -54.89 17.53
C CYS A 366 -15.35 -53.89 16.35
N THR A 367 -14.31 -54.04 15.52
CA THR A 367 -14.33 -54.19 14.04
C THR A 367 -15.10 -53.22 13.15
N LEU A 368 -14.40 -52.58 12.19
CA LEU A 368 -14.64 -52.69 10.73
C LEU A 368 -13.75 -51.70 9.94
N GLY A 369 -12.98 -52.22 8.98
CA GLY A 369 -12.36 -51.49 7.84
C GLY A 369 -11.22 -50.54 8.22
N THR A 370 -10.04 -50.54 7.61
CA THR A 370 -9.64 -50.97 6.28
C THR A 370 -8.11 -51.10 6.28
N ALA A 371 -7.61 -52.29 5.99
CA ALA A 371 -6.26 -52.46 5.47
C ALA A 371 -6.34 -52.25 3.95
N LEU A 372 -5.78 -51.16 3.46
CA LEU A 372 -5.33 -51.01 2.07
C LEU A 372 -4.03 -50.22 2.11
N LEU A 373 -2.95 -50.97 2.35
CA LEU A 373 -1.60 -50.57 2.01
C LEU A 373 -1.44 -50.72 0.49
N SER A 374 -0.77 -49.72 -0.08
CA SER A 374 0.10 -49.83 -1.26
C SER A 374 -0.52 -50.38 -2.54
N THR A 375 -0.94 -49.46 -3.42
CA THR A 375 -0.37 -49.31 -4.77
C THR A 375 -1.02 -48.09 -5.42
N VAL A 376 -0.32 -46.96 -5.47
CA VAL A 376 -0.51 -46.02 -6.57
C VAL A 376 0.86 -45.79 -7.16
N ASN A 377 0.97 -46.18 -8.42
CA ASN A 377 2.16 -46.15 -9.23
C ASN A 377 2.85 -44.79 -9.16
N ALA A 378 4.18 -44.83 -9.12
CA ALA A 378 4.98 -43.74 -9.63
C ALA A 378 4.48 -43.41 -11.05
N LEU A 379 3.86 -42.25 -11.20
CA LEU A 379 3.59 -41.65 -12.51
C LEU A 379 4.95 -41.29 -13.10
N GLN A 380 5.49 -42.20 -13.90
CA GLN A 380 6.59 -41.88 -14.78
C GLN A 380 5.98 -40.99 -15.87
N PHE A 381 6.28 -39.69 -15.85
CA PHE A 381 5.85 -38.76 -16.88
C PHE A 381 6.40 -39.23 -18.24
N ILE A 382 5.51 -39.74 -19.09
CA ILE A 382 5.84 -40.16 -20.44
C ILE A 382 5.84 -38.90 -21.31
N ALA A 383 6.95 -38.62 -21.99
CA ALA A 383 6.99 -37.64 -23.06
C ALA A 383 5.95 -38.05 -24.13
N ARG A 384 4.92 -37.23 -24.33
CA ARG A 384 4.00 -37.40 -25.46
C ARG A 384 4.69 -36.98 -26.75
N ASP A 385 4.38 -37.65 -27.86
CA ASP A 385 4.87 -37.30 -29.21
C ASP A 385 4.47 -35.87 -29.65
N SER A 386 3.53 -35.24 -28.95
CA SER A 386 3.14 -33.83 -29.15
C SER A 386 2.72 -33.22 -27.81
N PRO A 387 3.63 -32.52 -27.10
CA PRO A 387 3.32 -31.90 -25.82
C PRO A 387 2.31 -30.77 -26.00
N ARG A 388 1.33 -30.66 -25.09
CA ARG A 388 0.32 -29.56 -25.09
C ARG A 388 0.92 -28.26 -24.59
N VAL A 389 1.72 -27.62 -25.44
CA VAL A 389 2.46 -26.41 -25.12
C VAL A 389 2.27 -25.33 -26.18
N VAL A 390 2.33 -24.07 -25.75
CA VAL A 390 2.33 -22.92 -26.66
C VAL A 390 3.61 -22.14 -26.45
N GLY A 391 4.43 -22.04 -27.50
CA GLY A 391 5.67 -21.28 -27.48
C GLY A 391 5.47 -19.87 -28.04
N LEU A 392 6.00 -18.87 -27.33
CA LEU A 392 6.16 -17.51 -27.86
C LEU A 392 7.63 -17.12 -27.80
N ASP A 393 8.18 -16.79 -28.96
CA ASP A 393 9.52 -16.21 -29.02
C ASP A 393 9.48 -14.76 -28.57
N THR A 394 10.42 -14.40 -27.70
CA THR A 394 10.58 -13.04 -27.24
C THR A 394 11.67 -12.37 -28.07
N GLN A 395 11.47 -11.12 -28.46
CA GLN A 395 12.45 -10.35 -29.21
C GLN A 395 13.00 -9.23 -28.34
N ARG A 396 14.32 -9.12 -28.31
CA ARG A 396 15.03 -8.00 -27.67
C ARG A 396 15.43 -6.98 -28.72
N ARG A 397 15.20 -5.70 -28.45
CA ARG A 397 15.64 -4.59 -29.31
C ARG A 397 16.94 -4.00 -28.74
N HIS A 398 17.93 -3.76 -29.60
CA HIS A 398 19.13 -3.00 -29.22
C HIS A 398 18.76 -1.51 -29.15
N VAL A 399 19.07 -0.86 -28.03
CA VAL A 399 18.64 0.52 -27.74
C VAL A 399 19.83 1.34 -27.26
N SER A 400 19.78 2.63 -27.57
CA SER A 400 20.87 3.57 -27.35
C SER A 400 21.03 4.05 -25.90
N ASN A 401 19.97 4.07 -25.10
CA ASN A 401 19.98 4.58 -23.73
C ASN A 401 19.00 3.82 -22.77
N PRO A 402 19.48 2.80 -22.02
CA PRO A 402 18.63 2.01 -21.10
C PRO A 402 18.11 2.78 -19.88
N ILE A 403 18.63 3.98 -19.60
CA ILE A 403 18.43 4.72 -18.33
C ILE A 403 17.10 5.49 -18.32
N GLU A 404 16.53 5.81 -19.48
CA GLU A 404 15.45 6.77 -19.62
C GLU A 404 14.11 6.28 -19.03
N ARG A 405 13.76 5.00 -19.19
CA ARG A 405 12.66 4.32 -18.46
C ARG A 405 12.86 4.34 -16.95
N ASP A 406 14.02 3.84 -16.53
CA ASP A 406 14.31 3.54 -15.13
C ASP A 406 14.49 4.82 -14.29
N ARG A 407 14.83 5.94 -14.95
CA ARG A 407 14.77 7.28 -14.35
C ARG A 407 13.38 7.63 -13.84
N PHE A 408 12.31 7.24 -14.53
CA PHE A 408 10.94 7.55 -14.11
C PHE A 408 10.46 6.68 -12.94
N ARG A 409 10.93 5.43 -12.82
CA ARG A 409 10.69 4.59 -11.62
C ARG A 409 11.30 5.17 -10.34
N ARG A 410 12.34 6.01 -10.42
CA ARG A 410 12.94 6.71 -9.26
C ARG A 410 12.62 8.19 -9.14
N ARG A 411 12.24 8.88 -10.21
CA ARG A 411 12.00 10.35 -10.23
C ARG A 411 10.61 10.80 -9.77
N GLN A 412 9.80 9.93 -9.16
CA GLN A 412 8.63 10.40 -8.39
C GLN A 412 8.98 11.23 -7.14
N LEU A 413 10.26 11.55 -6.92
CA LEU A 413 10.67 12.58 -5.96
C LEU A 413 10.65 14.03 -6.46
N ASN A 414 10.68 14.41 -7.76
CA ASN A 414 10.47 15.82 -8.20
C ASN A 414 10.39 16.02 -9.75
N VAL A 415 9.18 16.33 -10.26
CA VAL A 415 8.81 17.29 -11.35
C VAL A 415 9.35 17.16 -12.81
N ILE A 416 8.38 17.06 -13.75
CA ILE A 416 8.20 17.51 -15.17
C ILE A 416 9.04 16.89 -16.31
N ALA A 417 8.34 16.62 -17.42
CA ALA A 417 8.59 15.70 -18.52
C ALA A 417 9.00 16.36 -19.87
N GLU A 418 9.48 15.51 -20.79
CA GLU A 418 9.56 15.51 -22.28
C GLU A 418 10.97 15.00 -22.70
N LEU A 419 11.19 14.01 -23.59
CA LEU A 419 10.40 13.28 -24.58
C LEU A 419 10.59 11.77 -24.38
N LEU A 420 9.59 10.95 -24.72
CA LEU A 420 9.73 9.50 -24.80
C LEU A 420 10.53 9.11 -26.05
N ASP A 421 11.59 8.31 -25.89
CA ASP A 421 11.88 7.26 -26.85
C ASP A 421 12.68 6.07 -26.25
N ASN A 422 12.13 4.88 -26.49
CA ASN A 422 12.67 3.51 -26.41
C ASN A 422 13.52 3.03 -25.24
N GLU A 423 13.11 1.89 -24.67
CA GLU A 423 13.62 1.33 -23.42
C GLU A 423 14.40 0.02 -23.65
N GLY A 424 15.63 -0.03 -23.13
CA GLY A 424 16.73 -0.79 -23.73
C GLY A 424 17.06 -2.19 -23.24
N THR A 425 16.13 -2.92 -22.64
CA THR A 425 16.37 -4.30 -22.19
C THR A 425 15.11 -5.16 -22.19
N LEU A 426 14.01 -4.67 -22.76
CA LEU A 426 12.71 -5.29 -22.60
C LEU A 426 12.46 -6.42 -23.61
N TYR A 427 11.69 -7.40 -23.15
CA TYR A 427 11.32 -8.56 -23.93
C TYR A 427 9.90 -8.40 -24.44
N PHE A 428 9.76 -8.53 -25.76
CA PHE A 428 8.49 -8.33 -26.44
C PHE A 428 8.05 -9.61 -27.13
N CYS A 429 6.74 -9.82 -27.18
CA CYS A 429 6.14 -10.83 -28.04
C CYS A 429 5.26 -10.16 -29.09
N ASN A 430 5.04 -10.87 -30.19
CA ASN A 430 4.08 -10.46 -31.21
C ASN A 430 2.85 -11.34 -31.09
N VAL A 431 1.69 -10.71 -31.04
CA VAL A 431 0.37 -11.35 -31.05
C VAL A 431 -0.49 -10.73 -32.14
N SER A 432 -1.63 -11.33 -32.47
CA SER A 432 -2.64 -10.67 -33.30
C SER A 432 -4.00 -10.62 -32.61
N LEU A 433 -4.67 -9.48 -32.69
CA LEU A 433 -5.97 -9.23 -32.08
C LEU A 433 -7.00 -8.91 -33.17
N GLY A 434 -8.21 -9.46 -33.04
CA GLY A 434 -9.35 -9.15 -33.90
C GLY A 434 -9.49 -9.99 -35.16
N THR A 435 -10.59 -9.74 -35.88
CA THR A 435 -10.96 -10.42 -37.13
C THR A 435 -11.37 -9.38 -38.19
N PRO A 436 -10.51 -9.03 -39.17
CA PRO A 436 -9.24 -9.67 -39.50
C PRO A 436 -8.13 -9.41 -38.45
N PRO A 437 -7.11 -10.28 -38.37
CA PRO A 437 -6.04 -10.17 -37.38
C PRO A 437 -5.22 -8.89 -37.53
N GLN A 438 -5.07 -8.15 -36.42
CA GLN A 438 -4.25 -6.93 -36.32
C GLN A 438 -3.02 -7.23 -35.49
N ARG A 439 -1.82 -7.05 -36.07
CA ARG A 439 -0.55 -7.42 -35.42
C ARG A 439 -0.16 -6.39 -34.37
N ILE A 440 0.07 -6.86 -33.15
CA ILE A 440 0.45 -6.04 -32.00
C ILE A 440 1.69 -6.64 -31.35
N ARG A 441 2.64 -5.79 -31.01
CA ARG A 441 3.84 -6.12 -30.25
C ARG A 441 3.64 -5.64 -28.81
N LEU A 442 3.78 -6.55 -27.86
CA LEU A 442 3.49 -6.33 -26.44
C LEU A 442 4.71 -6.63 -25.59
N HIS A 443 4.95 -5.78 -24.60
CA HIS A 443 5.95 -5.98 -23.56
C HIS A 443 5.49 -7.07 -22.59
N ILE A 444 6.33 -8.06 -22.32
CA ILE A 444 5.98 -9.18 -21.46
C ILE A 444 6.32 -8.84 -20.02
N ASP A 445 5.32 -8.90 -19.15
CA ASP A 445 5.46 -8.48 -17.77
C ASP A 445 4.90 -9.54 -16.82
N THR A 446 5.78 -10.20 -16.07
CA THR A 446 5.39 -11.14 -15.01
C THR A 446 4.90 -10.45 -13.74
N GLY A 447 5.18 -9.15 -13.57
CA GLY A 447 4.71 -8.33 -12.45
C GLY A 447 3.28 -7.82 -12.60
N SER A 448 2.71 -7.86 -13.80
CA SER A 448 1.33 -7.45 -14.09
C SER A 448 0.48 -8.57 -14.70
N SER A 449 -0.84 -8.41 -14.67
CA SER A 449 -1.79 -9.47 -15.05
C SER A 449 -2.69 -9.14 -16.23
N ASP A 450 -2.93 -7.86 -16.52
CA ASP A 450 -3.75 -7.43 -17.64
C ASP A 450 -2.96 -7.43 -18.97
N LEU A 451 -3.58 -7.92 -20.05
CA LEU A 451 -3.18 -7.58 -21.42
C LEU A 451 -3.80 -6.24 -21.79
N TRP A 452 -3.03 -5.30 -22.33
CA TRP A 452 -3.59 -4.12 -22.97
C TRP A 452 -2.78 -3.62 -24.17
N CYS A 453 -3.45 -2.92 -25.08
CA CYS A 453 -2.83 -2.32 -26.26
C CYS A 453 -3.38 -0.91 -26.58
N ASN A 454 -2.60 -0.15 -27.35
CA ASN A 454 -2.99 1.17 -27.84
C ASN A 454 -4.01 1.10 -28.99
N VAL A 455 -4.89 2.11 -29.09
CA VAL A 455 -5.76 2.31 -30.27
C VAL A 455 -5.16 3.36 -31.24
N PRO A 456 -5.50 3.35 -32.54
CA PRO A 456 -4.94 4.27 -33.53
C PRO A 456 -5.13 5.75 -33.20
N HIS A 457 -6.23 6.08 -32.52
CA HIS A 457 -6.62 7.45 -32.18
C HIS A 457 -6.28 7.84 -30.74
N SER A 458 -5.42 7.10 -30.06
CA SER A 458 -5.06 7.43 -28.68
C SER A 458 -4.29 8.75 -28.62
N SER A 459 -4.31 9.41 -27.46
CA SER A 459 -3.63 10.70 -27.20
C SER A 459 -2.14 10.70 -27.59
N LEU A 460 -1.51 9.53 -27.55
CA LEU A 460 -0.11 9.33 -27.92
C LEU A 460 0.04 8.88 -29.38
N CYS A 461 -0.72 7.87 -29.81
CA CYS A 461 -0.53 7.26 -31.12
C CYS A 461 -1.01 8.12 -32.29
N SER A 462 -1.85 9.13 -32.02
CA SER A 462 -2.29 10.10 -33.03
C SER A 462 -1.28 11.24 -33.30
N GLN A 463 -0.14 11.26 -32.60
CA GLN A 463 0.89 12.30 -32.79
C GLN A 463 1.59 12.18 -34.15
N ALA A 464 2.13 13.30 -34.64
CA ALA A 464 2.65 13.43 -36.01
C ALA A 464 3.86 12.50 -36.29
N ASP A 465 4.66 12.23 -35.27
CA ASP A 465 5.82 11.33 -35.26
C ASP A 465 5.45 9.84 -35.15
N LYS A 466 4.16 9.51 -34.94
CA LYS A 466 3.61 8.15 -34.89
C LYS A 466 4.37 7.23 -33.91
N PRO A 467 4.41 7.59 -32.61
CA PRO A 467 5.26 6.91 -31.62
C PRO A 467 4.93 5.42 -31.44
N CYS A 468 3.70 5.01 -31.74
CA CYS A 468 3.23 3.61 -31.59
C CYS A 468 3.46 2.75 -32.84
N ALA A 469 4.05 3.28 -33.91
CA ALA A 469 4.16 2.57 -35.19
C ALA A 469 4.92 1.25 -35.10
N SER A 470 5.95 1.16 -34.23
CA SER A 470 6.71 -0.08 -34.01
C SER A 470 5.97 -1.10 -33.14
N ALA A 471 5.05 -0.66 -32.30
CA ALA A 471 4.25 -1.53 -31.44
C ALA A 471 3.00 -2.06 -32.15
N GLY A 472 2.48 -1.31 -33.12
CA GLY A 472 1.16 -1.55 -33.69
C GLY A 472 0.03 -1.01 -32.79
N THR A 473 -1.16 -0.90 -33.36
CA THR A 473 -2.36 -0.41 -32.66
C THR A 473 -3.56 -1.28 -33.03
N TYR A 474 -4.49 -1.44 -32.11
CA TYR A 474 -5.71 -2.21 -32.30
C TYR A 474 -6.89 -1.29 -32.59
N ASP A 475 -7.48 -1.43 -33.79
CA ASP A 475 -8.69 -0.74 -34.22
C ASP A 475 -9.91 -1.64 -33.99
N SER A 476 -10.71 -1.30 -32.98
CA SER A 476 -11.95 -2.03 -32.67
C SER A 476 -12.98 -1.95 -33.80
N SER A 477 -12.98 -0.89 -34.61
CA SER A 477 -13.96 -0.71 -35.70
C SER A 477 -13.68 -1.61 -36.90
N ALA A 478 -12.44 -2.07 -37.05
CA ALA A 478 -12.02 -2.97 -38.11
C ALA A 478 -12.33 -4.44 -37.80
N SER A 479 -12.59 -4.81 -36.53
CA SER A 479 -12.77 -6.20 -36.11
C SER A 479 -14.24 -6.62 -36.06
N SER A 480 -14.58 -7.69 -36.78
CA SER A 480 -15.91 -8.30 -36.80
C SER A 480 -16.26 -9.12 -35.55
N THR A 481 -15.26 -9.48 -34.73
CA THR A 481 -15.42 -10.25 -33.49
C THR A 481 -15.30 -9.40 -32.22
N TYR A 482 -15.10 -8.09 -32.38
CA TYR A 482 -15.08 -7.13 -31.27
C TYR A 482 -16.37 -7.16 -30.46
N ARG A 483 -16.23 -7.17 -29.13
CA ARG A 483 -17.32 -6.86 -28.21
C ARG A 483 -16.82 -5.97 -27.07
N PHE A 484 -17.62 -4.98 -26.75
CA PHE A 484 -17.41 -4.14 -25.58
C PHE A 484 -17.74 -4.90 -24.29
N VAL A 485 -16.91 -4.75 -23.25
CA VAL A 485 -17.17 -5.32 -21.91
C VAL A 485 -17.48 -4.22 -20.90
N SER A 486 -16.55 -3.28 -20.70
CA SER A 486 -16.76 -2.18 -19.74
C SER A 486 -15.87 -0.98 -20.04
N PRO A 487 -16.21 0.24 -19.58
CA PRO A 487 -15.43 1.45 -19.82
C PRO A 487 -14.36 1.72 -18.73
N HIS A 488 -14.04 0.72 -17.89
CA HIS A 488 -13.28 0.92 -16.66
C HIS A 488 -11.85 0.38 -16.73
N PHE A 489 -11.25 0.30 -17.93
CA PHE A 489 -9.84 -0.09 -18.02
C PHE A 489 -8.97 1.11 -17.64
N ASN A 490 -8.19 0.99 -16.56
CA ASN A 490 -7.33 2.06 -16.07
C ASN A 490 -6.09 1.50 -15.36
N ILE A 491 -4.97 1.39 -16.07
CA ILE A 491 -3.71 0.89 -15.55
C ILE A 491 -2.70 2.02 -15.35
N THR A 492 -1.94 1.96 -14.26
CA THR A 492 -0.85 2.90 -13.96
C THR A 492 0.33 2.14 -13.38
N TYR A 493 1.52 2.38 -13.94
CA TYR A 493 2.78 1.80 -13.55
C TYR A 493 3.56 2.73 -12.63
N VAL A 494 4.60 2.21 -11.98
CA VAL A 494 5.41 2.96 -11.01
C VAL A 494 6.20 4.10 -11.62
N ASP A 495 6.58 3.98 -12.88
CA ASP A 495 7.18 5.08 -13.64
C ASP A 495 6.18 6.22 -13.91
N GLY A 496 4.91 6.05 -13.53
CA GLY A 496 3.83 7.00 -13.79
C GLY A 496 3.26 6.89 -15.20
N SER A 497 3.76 5.96 -16.02
CA SER A 497 3.13 5.61 -17.29
C SER A 497 1.83 4.84 -17.05
N GLY A 498 0.97 4.80 -18.04
CA GLY A 498 -0.31 4.12 -17.91
C GLY A 498 -1.18 4.21 -19.14
N ALA A 499 -2.34 3.58 -19.05
CA ALA A 499 -3.35 3.58 -20.08
C ALA A 499 -4.75 3.59 -19.46
N ASN A 500 -5.62 4.40 -20.05
CA ASN A 500 -7.03 4.48 -19.69
C ASN A 500 -7.90 4.26 -20.93
N GLY A 501 -8.96 3.47 -20.78
CA GLY A 501 -9.92 3.20 -21.84
C GLY A 501 -10.90 2.09 -21.47
N ASN A 502 -11.09 1.12 -22.37
CA ASN A 502 -12.16 0.13 -22.24
C ASN A 502 -11.59 -1.29 -22.04
N TYR A 503 -12.29 -2.11 -21.28
CA TYR A 503 -12.18 -3.56 -21.41
C TYR A 503 -13.05 -4.03 -22.58
N VAL A 504 -12.49 -4.92 -23.39
CA VAL A 504 -13.11 -5.46 -24.60
C VAL A 504 -12.82 -6.95 -24.67
N THR A 505 -13.60 -7.69 -25.43
CA THR A 505 -13.27 -9.06 -25.84
C THR A 505 -13.13 -9.13 -27.34
N ASP A 506 -12.12 -9.85 -27.81
CA ASP A 506 -11.94 -10.14 -29.23
C ASP A 506 -11.12 -11.43 -29.41
N THR A 507 -10.93 -11.87 -30.65
CA THR A 507 -10.10 -13.03 -30.97
C THR A 507 -8.62 -12.71 -30.78
N LEU A 508 -7.93 -13.44 -29.90
CA LEU A 508 -6.48 -13.41 -29.73
C LEU A 508 -5.84 -14.59 -30.48
N GLN A 509 -4.89 -14.29 -31.36
CA GLN A 509 -4.14 -15.28 -32.11
C GLN A 509 -2.66 -15.25 -31.70
N LEU A 510 -2.17 -16.44 -31.35
CA LEU A 510 -0.79 -16.74 -30.99
C LEU A 510 -0.26 -17.80 -31.95
N THR A 511 1.05 -17.99 -31.99
CA THR A 511 1.64 -19.11 -32.73
C THR A 511 1.17 -20.43 -32.10
N GLY A 512 0.30 -21.17 -32.80
CA GLY A 512 -0.21 -22.47 -32.34
C GLY A 512 -1.47 -22.42 -31.47
N ALA A 513 -2.06 -21.25 -31.21
CA ALA A 513 -3.31 -21.13 -30.44
C ALA A 513 -4.18 -19.96 -30.93
N THR A 514 -5.50 -20.15 -30.88
CA THR A 514 -6.48 -19.08 -31.11
C THR A 514 -7.49 -19.11 -29.97
N LEU A 515 -7.67 -17.96 -29.32
CA LEU A 515 -8.59 -17.77 -28.20
C LEU A 515 -9.71 -16.84 -28.64
N GLU A 516 -10.92 -17.37 -28.72
CA GLU A 516 -12.12 -16.58 -29.01
C GLU A 516 -12.59 -15.83 -27.77
N ALA A 517 -13.13 -14.62 -27.97
CA ALA A 517 -13.64 -13.77 -26.89
C ALA A 517 -12.65 -13.55 -25.73
N PHE A 518 -11.36 -13.42 -26.03
CA PHE A 518 -10.32 -13.12 -25.05
C PHE A 518 -10.49 -11.68 -24.56
N GLN A 519 -10.54 -11.47 -23.24
CA GLN A 519 -10.70 -10.15 -22.63
C GLN A 519 -9.36 -9.42 -22.48
N PHE A 520 -9.32 -8.14 -22.85
CA PHE A 520 -8.14 -7.28 -22.69
C PHE A 520 -8.53 -5.80 -22.63
N GLY A 521 -7.58 -4.95 -22.21
CA GLY A 521 -7.73 -3.51 -22.17
C GLY A 521 -7.34 -2.83 -23.49
N VAL A 522 -8.08 -1.82 -23.90
CA VAL A 522 -7.71 -0.90 -24.98
C VAL A 522 -7.49 0.50 -24.43
N GLY A 523 -6.28 1.02 -24.61
CA GLY A 523 -5.87 2.33 -24.13
C GLY A 523 -6.24 3.44 -25.10
N ASN A 524 -7.23 4.26 -24.73
CA ASN A 524 -7.65 5.45 -25.47
C ASN A 524 -6.82 6.68 -25.07
N ILE A 525 -6.42 6.78 -23.80
CA ILE A 525 -5.53 7.80 -23.29
C ILE A 525 -4.31 7.08 -22.72
N THR A 526 -3.15 7.28 -23.33
CA THR A 526 -1.94 6.52 -22.98
C THR A 526 -0.73 7.42 -22.90
N SER A 527 0.22 7.03 -22.05
CA SER A 527 1.55 7.63 -21.91
C SER A 527 2.68 6.66 -22.25
N SER A 528 2.36 5.42 -22.62
CA SER A 528 3.29 4.41 -23.14
C SER A 528 3.00 4.12 -24.62
N ASN A 529 4.05 4.12 -25.44
CA ASN A 529 3.98 3.79 -26.87
C ASN A 529 3.80 2.29 -27.13
N GLU A 530 4.02 1.46 -26.12
CA GLU A 530 3.93 0.00 -26.16
C GLU A 530 2.88 -0.52 -25.17
N GLY A 531 2.11 -1.52 -25.61
CA GLY A 531 1.17 -2.23 -24.75
C GLY A 531 1.87 -3.31 -23.92
N VAL A 532 1.17 -3.86 -22.93
CA VAL A 532 1.71 -4.88 -22.03
C VAL A 532 0.91 -6.17 -22.15
N LEU A 533 1.61 -7.31 -22.11
CA LEU A 533 1.06 -8.64 -21.91
C LEU A 533 1.38 -9.06 -20.47
N GLY A 534 0.45 -8.77 -19.56
CA GLY A 534 0.50 -9.25 -18.20
C GLY A 534 0.23 -10.75 -18.13
N ILE A 535 1.09 -11.48 -17.41
CA ILE A 535 1.00 -12.94 -17.21
C ILE A 535 1.11 -13.34 -15.73
N GLY A 536 0.95 -12.39 -14.82
CA GLY A 536 0.90 -12.58 -13.37
C GLY A 536 -0.38 -13.26 -12.86
N TYR A 537 -0.62 -13.18 -11.54
CA TYR A 537 -1.83 -13.74 -10.94
C TYR A 537 -3.08 -12.95 -11.34
N PRO A 538 -4.19 -13.60 -11.77
CA PRO A 538 -5.42 -12.89 -12.15
C PRO A 538 -5.98 -11.97 -11.04
N VAL A 539 -5.77 -12.30 -9.77
CA VAL A 539 -6.19 -11.44 -8.64
C VAL A 539 -5.50 -10.07 -8.60
N ASN A 540 -4.40 -9.88 -9.33
CA ASN A 540 -3.69 -8.61 -9.47
C ASN A 540 -4.17 -7.78 -10.68
N GLU A 541 -5.22 -8.22 -11.37
CA GLU A 541 -5.83 -7.45 -12.45
C GLU A 541 -6.43 -6.13 -11.95
N VAL A 542 -6.36 -5.10 -12.80
CA VAL A 542 -6.86 -3.75 -12.51
C VAL A 542 -8.33 -3.76 -12.09
N GLN A 543 -9.19 -4.55 -12.76
CA GLN A 543 -10.62 -4.61 -12.43
C GLN A 543 -10.92 -5.22 -11.05
N VAL A 544 -10.04 -6.10 -10.55
CA VAL A 544 -10.17 -6.66 -9.19
C VAL A 544 -9.78 -5.60 -8.18
N ALA A 545 -8.63 -4.96 -8.38
CA ALA A 545 -8.08 -3.98 -7.46
C ALA A 545 -8.85 -2.65 -7.42
N MET A 546 -9.44 -2.20 -8.54
CA MET A 546 -10.10 -0.90 -8.64
C MET A 546 -11.63 -0.96 -8.56
N ASP A 547 -12.25 -1.98 -9.16
CA ASP A 547 -13.71 -2.05 -9.27
C ASP A 547 -14.35 -3.10 -8.34
N GLY A 548 -13.54 -3.89 -7.63
CA GLY A 548 -14.03 -4.99 -6.78
C GLY A 548 -14.76 -6.08 -7.58
N LYS A 549 -14.44 -6.22 -8.87
CA LYS A 549 -14.99 -7.25 -9.76
C LYS A 549 -14.21 -8.55 -9.64
N ASP A 550 -14.82 -9.64 -10.09
CA ASP A 550 -14.13 -10.92 -10.22
C ASP A 550 -12.98 -10.83 -11.24
N PRO A 551 -11.87 -11.56 -11.05
CA PRO A 551 -10.80 -11.66 -12.05
C PRO A 551 -11.31 -12.30 -13.34
N TYR A 552 -10.68 -11.95 -14.48
CA TYR A 552 -10.90 -12.64 -15.75
C TYR A 552 -9.75 -13.62 -16.05
N PRO A 553 -9.93 -14.57 -16.98
CA PRO A 553 -8.84 -15.45 -17.40
C PRO A 553 -7.82 -14.67 -18.24
N ASN A 554 -6.72 -14.24 -17.61
CA ASN A 554 -5.54 -13.75 -18.35
C ASN A 554 -4.90 -14.86 -19.19
N LEU A 555 -3.89 -14.54 -20.01
CA LEU A 555 -3.41 -15.44 -21.06
C LEU A 555 -3.10 -16.89 -20.59
N PRO A 556 -2.29 -17.11 -19.53
CA PRO A 556 -2.05 -18.47 -19.01
C PRO A 556 -3.35 -19.22 -18.66
N ALA A 557 -4.26 -18.57 -17.93
CA ALA A 557 -5.53 -19.16 -17.51
C ALA A 557 -6.48 -19.42 -18.71
N ALA A 558 -6.52 -18.50 -19.68
CA ALA A 558 -7.33 -18.62 -20.89
C ALA A 558 -6.87 -19.79 -21.77
N LEU A 559 -5.55 -20.04 -21.87
CA LEU A 559 -5.01 -21.20 -22.58
C LEU A 559 -5.40 -22.53 -21.93
N VAL A 560 -5.49 -22.58 -20.59
CA VAL A 560 -6.02 -23.75 -19.87
C VAL A 560 -7.50 -23.93 -20.16
N GLN A 561 -8.28 -22.85 -20.06
CA GLN A 561 -9.73 -22.87 -20.26
C GLN A 561 -10.11 -23.30 -21.69
N ALA A 562 -9.34 -22.84 -22.69
CA ALA A 562 -9.51 -23.25 -24.09
C ALA A 562 -9.03 -24.67 -24.37
N GLY A 563 -8.47 -25.38 -23.39
CA GLY A 563 -7.95 -26.72 -23.61
C GLY A 563 -6.75 -26.71 -24.56
N VAL A 564 -5.94 -25.65 -24.56
CA VAL A 564 -4.69 -25.61 -25.34
C VAL A 564 -3.53 -26.18 -24.53
N ILE A 565 -3.41 -25.78 -23.26
CA ILE A 565 -2.41 -26.30 -22.31
C ILE A 565 -3.07 -27.08 -21.15
N ASN A 566 -2.27 -27.81 -20.37
CA ASN A 566 -2.79 -28.63 -19.27
C ASN A 566 -2.95 -27.88 -17.95
N SER A 567 -1.99 -27.04 -17.59
CA SER A 567 -1.92 -26.36 -16.29
C SER A 567 -1.65 -24.87 -16.48
N ASN A 568 -2.05 -24.09 -15.48
CA ASN A 568 -1.81 -22.66 -15.44
C ASN A 568 -0.35 -22.40 -15.02
N ALA A 569 0.56 -22.78 -15.90
CA ALA A 569 1.98 -22.72 -15.67
C ALA A 569 2.73 -22.41 -16.96
N TYR A 570 3.86 -21.74 -16.85
CA TYR A 570 4.71 -21.44 -17.99
C TYR A 570 6.18 -21.33 -17.58
N SER A 571 7.07 -21.51 -18.53
CA SER A 571 8.50 -21.27 -18.32
C SER A 571 9.01 -20.09 -19.13
N LEU A 572 9.96 -19.35 -18.54
CA LEU A 572 10.57 -18.15 -19.07
C LEU A 572 12.08 -18.36 -19.20
N TRP A 573 12.61 -18.09 -20.40
CA TRP A 573 14.03 -18.09 -20.69
C TRP A 573 14.39 -16.87 -21.55
N LEU A 574 15.15 -15.94 -20.98
CA LEU A 574 15.46 -14.65 -21.61
C LEU A 574 16.74 -14.65 -22.48
N ASN A 575 17.51 -15.74 -22.42
CA ASN A 575 18.81 -15.91 -23.09
C ASN A 575 19.88 -14.88 -22.67
N ASP A 576 21.08 -14.94 -23.26
CA ASP A 576 22.21 -14.07 -22.90
C ASP A 576 22.03 -12.61 -23.33
N LEU A 577 22.82 -11.72 -22.72
CA LEU A 577 22.78 -10.29 -23.00
C LEU A 577 23.18 -9.90 -24.44
N ASP A 578 23.71 -10.80 -25.26
CA ASP A 578 24.05 -10.52 -26.67
C ASP A 578 23.05 -11.20 -27.65
N ALA A 579 22.19 -12.10 -27.16
CA ALA A 579 21.13 -12.72 -27.94
C ALA A 579 19.91 -11.82 -28.18
N ASN A 580 19.41 -11.83 -29.42
CA ASN A 580 18.23 -11.04 -29.80
C ASN A 580 16.89 -11.72 -29.50
N THR A 581 16.92 -12.97 -29.01
CA THR A 581 15.72 -13.77 -28.78
C THR A 581 15.77 -14.56 -27.48
N GLY A 582 14.67 -14.53 -26.73
CA GLY A 582 14.35 -15.47 -25.66
C GLY A 582 13.08 -16.24 -26.02
N ASN A 583 12.49 -16.93 -25.04
CA ASN A 583 11.33 -17.79 -25.26
C ASN A 583 10.50 -17.96 -23.99
N ILE A 584 9.18 -17.97 -24.17
CA ILE A 584 8.18 -18.38 -23.18
C ILE A 584 7.50 -19.64 -23.68
N LEU A 585 7.29 -20.59 -22.77
CA LEU A 585 6.58 -21.82 -23.08
C LEU A 585 5.44 -22.02 -22.09
N PHE A 586 4.21 -21.77 -22.52
CA PHE A 586 3.01 -22.03 -21.73
C PHE A 586 2.72 -23.53 -21.70
N GLY A 587 2.44 -24.06 -20.51
CA GLY A 587 2.17 -25.47 -20.26
C GLY A 587 3.39 -26.38 -20.37
N GLY A 588 4.61 -25.84 -20.50
CA GLY A 588 5.80 -26.64 -20.78
C GLY A 588 7.11 -26.09 -20.22
N VAL A 589 8.10 -26.98 -20.17
CA VAL A 589 9.50 -26.70 -19.82
C VAL A 589 10.39 -27.19 -20.95
N ASN A 590 11.38 -26.40 -21.35
CA ASN A 590 12.45 -26.87 -22.23
C ASN A 590 13.68 -27.23 -21.38
N ALA A 591 13.80 -28.51 -21.06
CA ALA A 591 14.83 -29.00 -20.16
C ALA A 591 16.26 -28.92 -20.77
N ALA A 592 16.39 -28.73 -22.09
CA ALA A 592 17.69 -28.47 -22.72
C ALA A 592 18.25 -27.06 -22.41
N LYS A 593 17.37 -26.13 -22.01
CA LYS A 593 17.71 -24.75 -21.63
C LYS A 593 18.02 -24.58 -20.13
N VAL A 594 18.04 -25.69 -19.38
CA VAL A 594 18.39 -25.72 -17.95
C VAL A 594 19.77 -26.34 -17.81
N ASP A 595 20.70 -25.63 -17.16
CA ASP A 595 21.98 -26.19 -16.72
C ASP A 595 21.82 -26.81 -15.32
N GLY A 596 21.74 -28.14 -15.26
CA GLY A 596 21.52 -28.90 -14.04
C GLY A 596 20.06 -29.26 -13.81
N LYS A 597 19.55 -29.01 -12.59
CA LYS A 597 18.17 -29.36 -12.18
C LYS A 597 17.35 -28.12 -11.84
N LEU A 598 16.04 -28.26 -11.97
CA LEU A 598 15.09 -27.28 -11.45
C LEU A 598 14.86 -27.51 -9.95
N HIS A 599 14.78 -26.42 -9.20
CA HIS A 599 14.53 -26.43 -7.77
C HIS A 599 13.25 -25.66 -7.44
N THR A 600 12.28 -26.34 -6.84
CA THR A 600 10.93 -25.79 -6.58
C THR A 600 10.89 -25.11 -5.21
N LEU A 601 10.45 -23.86 -5.22
CA LEU A 601 10.34 -22.93 -4.09
C LEU A 601 8.87 -22.48 -3.96
N PRO A 602 8.34 -22.31 -2.74
CA PRO A 602 7.00 -21.74 -2.57
C PRO A 602 7.01 -20.24 -2.91
N ILE A 603 5.91 -19.75 -3.48
CA ILE A 603 5.64 -18.32 -3.58
C ILE A 603 5.14 -17.83 -2.22
N ILE A 604 5.61 -16.66 -1.80
CA ILE A 604 5.21 -16.04 -0.53
C ILE A 604 3.93 -15.23 -0.78
N PRO A 605 2.85 -15.41 0.00
CA PRO A 605 1.66 -14.60 -0.12
C PRO A 605 1.94 -13.15 0.30
N THR A 606 1.38 -12.20 -0.45
CA THR A 606 1.69 -10.76 -0.38
C THR A 606 0.55 -9.92 0.19
N LEU A 607 -0.67 -10.45 0.25
CA LEU A 607 -1.85 -9.74 0.75
C LEU A 607 -2.81 -10.71 1.46
N GLU A 608 -3.00 -10.59 2.78
CA GLU A 608 -4.03 -11.37 3.52
C GLU A 608 -4.05 -12.89 3.19
N ASN A 609 -2.87 -13.51 3.04
CA ASN A 609 -2.66 -14.91 2.60
C ASN A 609 -2.99 -15.23 1.13
N LEU A 610 -3.22 -14.23 0.29
CA LEU A 610 -3.37 -14.35 -1.16
C LEU A 610 -2.01 -14.18 -1.87
N HIS A 611 -1.80 -14.99 -2.91
CA HIS A 611 -0.68 -14.83 -3.84
C HIS A 611 -1.10 -13.87 -4.95
N THR A 612 -0.52 -12.67 -4.95
CA THR A 612 -0.81 -11.65 -5.98
C THR A 612 0.40 -11.39 -6.88
N GLU A 613 1.59 -11.78 -6.46
CA GLU A 613 2.86 -11.50 -7.12
C GLU A 613 3.82 -12.69 -6.99
N PHE A 614 4.85 -12.77 -7.85
CA PHE A 614 5.84 -13.85 -7.83
C PHE A 614 7.01 -13.56 -6.87
N VAL A 615 6.68 -13.44 -5.58
CA VAL A 615 7.66 -13.18 -4.52
C VAL A 615 8.20 -14.49 -3.95
N ILE A 616 9.53 -14.62 -3.89
CA ILE A 616 10.23 -15.76 -3.29
C ILE A 616 11.26 -15.28 -2.26
N ALA A 617 11.67 -16.17 -1.35
CA ALA A 617 12.69 -15.88 -0.34
C ALA A 617 14.11 -15.93 -0.95
N LEU A 618 14.78 -14.78 -1.04
CA LEU A 618 16.22 -14.72 -1.29
C LEU A 618 16.95 -14.93 0.04
N THR A 619 17.71 -16.03 0.16
CA THR A 619 18.28 -16.48 1.43
C THR A 619 19.75 -16.13 1.61
N GLY A 620 20.39 -15.57 0.59
CA GLY A 620 21.78 -15.15 0.69
C GLY A 620 22.32 -14.62 -0.63
N MET A 621 23.37 -13.78 -0.53
CA MET A 621 24.12 -13.31 -1.68
C MET A 621 25.63 -13.36 -1.44
N ALA A 622 26.39 -13.51 -2.52
CA ALA A 622 27.85 -13.45 -2.49
C ALA A 622 28.42 -12.78 -3.76
N ILE A 623 29.53 -12.06 -3.61
CA ILE A 623 30.33 -11.56 -4.74
C ILE A 623 31.52 -12.50 -4.94
N ASN A 624 31.71 -12.96 -6.18
CA ASN A 624 32.83 -13.78 -6.60
C ASN A 624 33.69 -12.97 -7.57
N ILE A 625 34.86 -12.52 -7.12
CA ILE A 625 35.82 -11.78 -7.98
C ILE A 625 37.21 -12.40 -7.77
N GLY A 626 37.86 -12.78 -8.87
CA GLY A 626 39.15 -13.49 -8.82
C GLY A 626 39.02 -14.86 -8.15
N LYS A 627 39.90 -15.16 -7.18
CA LYS A 627 39.87 -16.43 -6.41
C LYS A 627 39.05 -16.34 -5.11
N GLY A 628 38.42 -15.21 -4.81
CA GLY A 628 37.70 -15.00 -3.55
C GLY A 628 36.19 -14.94 -3.73
N SER A 629 35.46 -15.68 -2.89
CA SER A 629 34.02 -15.52 -2.70
C SER A 629 33.77 -14.83 -1.36
N ARG A 630 32.94 -13.78 -1.34
CA ARG A 630 32.58 -13.07 -0.11
C ARG A 630 31.07 -12.94 0.00
N LYS A 631 30.52 -13.38 1.13
CA LYS A 631 29.10 -13.17 1.46
C LYS A 631 28.81 -11.68 1.63
N ILE A 632 27.65 -11.26 1.17
CA ILE A 632 27.10 -9.90 1.27
C ILE A 632 25.93 -9.95 2.25
N GLY A 633 25.67 -8.88 3.00
CA GLY A 633 24.39 -8.69 3.70
C GLY A 633 24.02 -9.86 4.62
N SER A 634 24.99 -10.52 5.25
CA SER A 634 24.75 -11.80 5.97
C SER A 634 23.80 -11.68 7.17
N ARG A 635 23.50 -10.45 7.62
CA ARG A 635 22.49 -10.16 8.66
C ARG A 635 21.15 -9.68 8.09
N THR A 636 21.07 -9.49 6.77
CA THR A 636 19.91 -8.96 6.06
C THR A 636 19.00 -10.09 5.54
N PHE A 637 19.55 -11.27 5.25
CA PHE A 637 18.80 -12.40 4.70
C PHE A 637 18.12 -13.27 5.78
N PRO A 638 16.96 -13.90 5.47
CA PRO A 638 16.27 -13.89 4.17
C PRO A 638 15.52 -12.58 3.89
N ILE A 639 15.40 -12.19 2.61
CA ILE A 639 14.57 -11.06 2.15
C ILE A 639 13.57 -11.51 1.08
N ALA A 640 12.44 -10.80 0.99
CA ALA A 640 11.47 -10.98 -0.08
C ALA A 640 12.03 -10.43 -1.40
N ALA A 641 11.94 -11.23 -2.46
CA ALA A 641 12.40 -10.87 -3.79
C ALA A 641 11.34 -11.19 -4.85
N LEU A 642 10.87 -10.15 -5.55
CA LEU A 642 9.93 -10.24 -6.66
C LEU A 642 10.66 -10.64 -7.95
N LEU A 643 10.18 -11.66 -8.66
CA LEU A 643 10.63 -12.00 -10.01
C LEU A 643 9.80 -11.22 -11.06
N ASP A 644 10.46 -10.31 -11.78
CA ASP A 644 9.74 -9.35 -12.63
C ASP A 644 10.45 -9.10 -13.98
N SER A 645 9.91 -9.67 -15.07
CA SER A 645 10.37 -9.36 -16.43
C SER A 645 9.96 -7.96 -16.91
N GLY A 646 9.09 -7.26 -16.17
CA GLY A 646 8.80 -5.86 -16.40
C GLY A 646 9.94 -4.92 -15.96
N SER A 647 10.97 -5.45 -15.28
CA SER A 647 12.11 -4.70 -14.77
C SER A 647 13.40 -4.98 -15.52
N SER A 648 13.96 -3.94 -16.14
CA SER A 648 15.25 -3.98 -16.85
C SER A 648 16.44 -4.37 -15.97
N LEU A 649 16.50 -3.81 -14.75
CA LEU A 649 17.60 -3.97 -13.81
C LEU A 649 17.14 -4.76 -12.58
N THR A 650 18.11 -5.26 -11.83
CA THR A 650 17.89 -5.85 -10.51
C THR A 650 17.95 -4.72 -9.48
N TYR A 651 16.94 -4.63 -8.62
CA TYR A 651 16.81 -3.63 -7.58
C TYR A 651 16.97 -4.29 -6.22
N LEU A 652 17.95 -3.84 -5.44
CA LEU A 652 18.24 -4.39 -4.11
C LEU A 652 18.24 -3.29 -3.05
N PRO A 653 17.88 -3.59 -1.80
CA PRO A 653 17.97 -2.64 -0.70
C PRO A 653 19.32 -1.91 -0.63
N ASP A 654 19.29 -0.66 -0.17
CA ASP A 654 20.49 0.20 -0.09
C ASP A 654 21.59 -0.41 0.78
N SER A 655 21.20 -1.16 1.81
CA SER A 655 22.11 -1.91 2.68
C SER A 655 22.93 -2.97 1.93
N ILE A 656 22.38 -3.55 0.86
CA ILE A 656 23.06 -4.57 0.04
C ILE A 656 23.87 -3.89 -1.06
N THR A 657 23.31 -2.89 -1.75
CA THR A 657 24.03 -2.21 -2.85
C THR A 657 25.25 -1.43 -2.35
N SER A 658 25.19 -0.84 -1.16
CA SER A 658 26.33 -0.18 -0.50
C SER A 658 27.48 -1.13 -0.17
N GLU A 659 27.22 -2.42 0.04
CA GLU A 659 28.26 -3.45 0.18
C GLU A 659 28.83 -3.89 -1.19
N ILE A 660 28.01 -3.90 -2.24
CA ILE A 660 28.40 -4.33 -3.59
C ILE A 660 29.29 -3.29 -4.28
N TYR A 661 28.85 -2.03 -4.33
CA TYR A 661 29.45 -1.00 -5.19
C TYR A 661 30.95 -0.78 -4.98
N PRO A 662 31.47 -0.68 -3.75
CA PRO A 662 32.90 -0.53 -3.52
C PRO A 662 33.73 -1.72 -4.02
N LYS A 663 33.16 -2.93 -4.10
CA LYS A 663 33.88 -4.16 -4.51
C LYS A 663 34.03 -4.27 -6.02
N VAL A 664 33.05 -3.76 -6.77
CA VAL A 664 33.05 -3.78 -8.23
C VAL A 664 33.48 -2.44 -8.84
N ARG A 665 33.86 -1.47 -7.99
CA ARG A 665 34.13 -0.07 -8.38
C ARG A 665 32.96 0.57 -9.12
N ALA A 666 31.73 0.23 -8.73
CA ALA A 666 30.55 0.90 -9.23
C ALA A 666 30.31 2.20 -8.44
N ILE A 667 29.83 3.23 -9.12
CA ILE A 667 29.49 4.53 -8.55
C ILE A 667 28.04 4.82 -8.89
N TYR A 668 27.22 5.04 -7.88
CA TYR A 668 25.83 5.44 -8.07
C TYR A 668 25.75 6.95 -8.34
N SER A 669 25.03 7.32 -9.40
CA SER A 669 24.72 8.71 -9.74
C SER A 669 23.23 8.91 -9.54
N ALA A 670 22.89 9.70 -8.52
CA ALA A 670 21.51 10.00 -8.15
C ALA A 670 20.79 10.86 -9.20
N ASP A 671 21.54 11.73 -9.89
CA ASP A 671 21.08 12.57 -11.00
C ASP A 671 20.71 11.73 -12.23
N MET A 672 21.54 10.74 -12.58
CA MET A 672 21.26 9.83 -13.69
C MET A 672 20.29 8.72 -13.29
N GLY A 673 20.16 8.42 -11.99
CA GLY A 673 19.32 7.34 -11.47
C GLY A 673 19.90 5.94 -11.70
N ALA A 674 21.20 5.81 -11.97
CA ALA A 674 21.86 4.56 -12.34
C ALA A 674 23.23 4.41 -11.65
N ALA A 675 23.66 3.16 -11.48
CA ALA A 675 25.02 2.86 -11.07
C ALA A 675 25.90 2.66 -12.31
N PHE A 676 27.09 3.24 -12.29
CA PHE A 676 28.07 3.16 -13.37
C PHE A 676 29.27 2.33 -12.93
N ILE A 677 29.75 1.45 -13.79
CA ILE A 677 30.86 0.52 -13.54
C ILE A 677 31.85 0.58 -14.71
N PRO A 678 33.17 0.36 -14.51
CA PRO A 678 34.11 0.31 -15.64
C PRO A 678 33.69 -0.75 -16.67
N CYS A 679 33.60 -0.38 -17.95
CA CYS A 679 33.17 -1.32 -19.00
C CYS A 679 34.07 -2.56 -19.12
N SER A 680 35.34 -2.45 -18.73
CA SER A 680 36.28 -3.58 -18.67
C SER A 680 35.83 -4.69 -17.72
N MET A 681 34.98 -4.40 -16.73
CA MET A 681 34.41 -5.40 -15.83
C MET A 681 33.53 -6.41 -16.57
N ARG A 682 32.97 -6.07 -17.73
CA ARG A 682 32.18 -7.00 -18.56
C ARG A 682 32.99 -8.23 -18.97
N ALA A 683 34.28 -8.06 -19.25
CA ALA A 683 35.19 -9.14 -19.65
C ALA A 683 35.79 -9.89 -18.44
N SER A 684 35.43 -9.52 -17.21
CA SER A 684 35.94 -10.21 -16.02
C SER A 684 35.20 -11.53 -15.78
N THR A 685 35.88 -12.49 -15.15
CA THR A 685 35.28 -13.77 -14.74
C THR A 685 34.47 -13.66 -13.44
N GLY A 686 34.18 -12.44 -12.98
CA GLY A 686 33.43 -12.21 -11.76
C GLY A 686 31.95 -12.55 -11.89
N SER A 687 31.30 -12.82 -10.76
CA SER A 687 29.86 -13.04 -10.69
C SER A 687 29.27 -12.62 -9.36
N ILE A 688 27.95 -12.45 -9.32
CA ILE A 688 27.16 -12.28 -8.10
C ILE A 688 26.25 -13.49 -7.96
N SER A 689 26.37 -14.20 -6.84
CA SER A 689 25.56 -15.35 -6.49
C SER A 689 24.31 -14.93 -5.72
N PHE A 690 23.16 -15.46 -6.10
CA PHE A 690 21.86 -15.32 -5.42
C PHE A 690 21.42 -16.72 -4.96
N SER A 691 21.18 -16.89 -3.67
CA SER A 691 20.86 -18.18 -3.06
C SER A 691 19.40 -18.25 -2.63
N PHE A 692 18.74 -19.37 -2.94
CA PHE A 692 17.33 -19.62 -2.64
C PHE A 692 17.20 -21.03 -2.06
N SER A 693 17.43 -21.19 -0.75
CA SER A 693 17.35 -22.46 -0.01
C SER A 693 17.72 -23.71 -0.85
N GLY A 694 19.01 -24.03 -1.00
CA GLY A 694 19.42 -25.25 -1.72
C GLY A 694 19.63 -25.10 -3.23
N THR A 695 19.28 -23.95 -3.84
CA THR A 695 19.77 -23.57 -5.17
C THR A 695 20.50 -22.22 -5.15
N THR A 696 21.42 -22.03 -6.10
CA THR A 696 22.18 -20.78 -6.26
C THR A 696 22.31 -20.44 -7.75
N ILE A 697 21.88 -19.23 -8.11
CA ILE A 697 22.03 -18.65 -9.44
C ILE A 697 23.23 -17.70 -9.42
N ASN A 698 24.16 -17.91 -10.34
CA ASN A 698 25.34 -17.06 -10.50
C ASN A 698 25.13 -16.15 -11.70
N VAL A 699 25.04 -14.84 -11.46
CA VAL A 699 24.92 -13.84 -12.51
C VAL A 699 26.31 -13.31 -12.84
N ASN A 700 26.81 -13.62 -14.03
CA ASN A 700 28.15 -13.21 -14.46
C ASN A 700 28.23 -11.71 -14.73
N MET A 701 29.43 -11.12 -14.61
CA MET A 701 29.64 -9.70 -14.93
C MET A 701 29.32 -9.36 -16.40
N SER A 702 29.42 -10.33 -17.31
CA SER A 702 28.97 -10.16 -18.70
C SER A 702 27.49 -9.83 -18.81
N GLU A 703 26.66 -10.32 -17.88
CA GLU A 703 25.21 -10.09 -17.82
C GLU A 703 24.84 -8.84 -17.00
N LEU A 704 25.73 -8.42 -16.08
CA LEU A 704 25.53 -7.28 -15.19
C LEU A 704 26.13 -5.97 -15.73
N VAL A 705 26.99 -6.00 -16.74
CA VAL A 705 27.62 -4.78 -17.28
C VAL A 705 26.99 -4.46 -18.64
N LEU A 706 26.09 -3.47 -18.65
CA LEU A 706 25.33 -3.06 -19.82
C LEU A 706 26.04 -1.91 -20.54
N SER A 707 26.32 -2.09 -21.82
CA SER A 707 26.94 -1.06 -22.66
C SER A 707 25.96 0.10 -22.91
N LEU A 708 26.50 1.32 -22.93
CA LEU A 708 25.81 2.52 -23.42
C LEU A 708 26.13 2.72 -24.90
N ASP A 709 25.18 3.19 -25.70
CA ASP A 709 25.47 3.50 -27.11
C ASP A 709 26.39 4.72 -27.19
N PRO A 710 27.45 4.67 -28.01
CA PRO A 710 28.40 5.77 -28.20
C PRO A 710 27.78 7.08 -28.69
N LYS A 711 26.52 7.08 -29.19
CA LYS A 711 25.78 8.30 -29.55
C LYS A 711 25.21 9.07 -28.37
N PHE A 712 25.38 8.58 -27.14
CA PHE A 712 24.96 9.27 -25.93
C PHE A 712 25.96 10.37 -25.56
N ASP A 713 25.60 11.64 -25.79
CA ASP A 713 26.34 12.78 -25.25
C ASP A 713 26.30 12.73 -23.71
N GLY A 714 27.48 12.60 -23.08
CA GLY A 714 27.60 12.54 -21.62
C GLY A 714 27.83 11.14 -21.03
N ILE A 715 28.43 10.19 -21.77
CA ILE A 715 29.02 8.98 -21.16
C ILE A 715 29.90 9.43 -19.99
N PRO A 716 29.57 9.11 -18.73
CA PRO A 716 30.42 9.48 -17.62
C PRO A 716 31.75 8.76 -17.81
N THR A 717 32.83 9.48 -18.00
CA THR A 717 34.16 8.90 -17.82
C THR A 717 34.53 9.08 -16.36
N GLU A 718 35.23 8.11 -15.78
CA GLU A 718 35.76 8.28 -14.41
C GLU A 718 36.62 9.56 -14.42
N PRO A 719 36.26 10.62 -13.66
CA PRO A 719 36.85 11.96 -13.81
C PRO A 719 38.37 12.02 -13.59
N SER A 720 38.92 10.99 -12.93
CA SER A 720 40.34 10.87 -12.60
C SER A 720 41.15 10.01 -13.57
N THR A 721 40.53 9.20 -14.44
CA THR A 721 41.24 8.18 -15.24
C THR A 721 40.84 8.13 -16.72
N GLY A 722 39.70 8.71 -17.11
CA GLY A 722 39.22 8.68 -18.50
C GLY A 722 38.69 7.31 -18.96
N ILE A 723 38.47 6.36 -18.04
CA ILE A 723 38.00 5.01 -18.38
C ILE A 723 36.51 5.06 -18.80
N PRO A 724 36.12 4.39 -19.91
CA PRO A 724 34.72 4.24 -20.30
C PRO A 724 33.90 3.53 -19.22
N THR A 725 32.77 4.12 -18.82
CA THR A 725 31.83 3.49 -17.88
C THR A 725 30.59 2.97 -18.59
N CYS A 726 30.07 1.87 -18.04
CA CYS A 726 28.89 1.14 -18.48
C CYS A 726 27.86 1.17 -17.34
N ILE A 727 26.60 0.85 -17.62
CA ILE A 727 25.59 0.73 -16.55
C ILE A 727 25.83 -0.57 -15.81
N PHE A 728 25.76 -0.50 -14.48
CA PHE A 728 25.75 -1.67 -13.63
C PHE A 728 24.32 -2.16 -13.43
N GLY A 729 24.11 -3.45 -13.69
CA GLY A 729 22.83 -4.15 -13.74
C GLY A 729 22.11 -4.30 -12.40
N ILE A 730 22.70 -3.79 -11.30
CA ILE A 730 22.14 -3.78 -9.96
C ILE A 730 22.07 -2.35 -9.45
N SER A 731 20.89 -1.96 -8.99
CA SER A 731 20.50 -0.59 -8.69
C SER A 731 19.89 -0.50 -7.27
N PRO A 732 20.04 0.61 -6.52
CA PRO A 732 19.51 0.74 -5.15
C PRO A 732 17.97 0.90 -5.12
N ALA A 733 17.27 0.04 -4.40
CA ALA A 733 15.81 0.09 -4.31
C ALA A 733 15.29 1.11 -3.27
N GLY A 734 16.14 1.57 -2.34
CA GLY A 734 15.73 2.30 -1.14
C GLY A 734 15.97 1.47 0.14
N SER A 735 15.83 2.11 1.31
CA SER A 735 16.19 1.51 2.60
C SER A 735 15.17 0.49 3.13
N ASP A 736 13.92 0.53 2.67
CA ASP A 736 12.80 -0.35 3.09
C ASP A 736 11.93 -0.75 1.90
N THR A 737 12.50 -1.49 0.95
CA THR A 737 11.81 -1.90 -0.28
C THR A 737 12.03 -3.38 -0.59
N THR A 738 11.00 -4.03 -1.12
CA THR A 738 11.11 -5.41 -1.62
C THR A 738 12.11 -5.46 -2.77
N ALA A 739 13.02 -6.43 -2.75
CA ALA A 739 13.98 -6.61 -3.82
C ALA A 739 13.25 -7.01 -5.12
N ILE A 740 13.73 -6.53 -6.26
CA ILE A 740 13.23 -6.93 -7.58
C ILE A 740 14.36 -7.58 -8.35
N LEU A 741 14.16 -8.81 -8.76
CA LEU A 741 15.06 -9.55 -9.63
C LEU A 741 14.54 -9.42 -11.06
N GLY A 742 15.02 -8.36 -11.73
CA GLY A 742 14.68 -8.05 -13.11
C GLY A 742 15.48 -8.83 -14.14
N ASP A 743 15.45 -8.39 -15.39
CA ASP A 743 16.07 -9.04 -16.55
C ASP A 743 17.56 -9.34 -16.37
N THR A 744 18.30 -8.45 -15.68
CA THR A 744 19.73 -8.69 -15.37
C THR A 744 19.96 -9.94 -14.51
N PHE A 745 18.99 -10.33 -13.69
CA PHE A 745 18.98 -11.62 -12.99
C PHE A 745 18.32 -12.71 -13.85
N LEU A 746 17.13 -12.43 -14.40
CA LEU A 746 16.29 -13.42 -15.09
C LEU A 746 16.96 -14.00 -16.34
N ARG A 747 17.90 -13.31 -17.00
CA ARG A 747 18.72 -13.88 -18.08
C ARG A 747 19.56 -15.06 -17.62
N SER A 748 20.08 -15.01 -16.39
CA SER A 748 20.91 -16.08 -15.80
C SER A 748 20.10 -17.21 -15.17
N ALA A 749 18.76 -17.10 -15.16
CA ALA A 749 17.85 -18.06 -14.58
C ALA A 749 16.92 -18.67 -15.63
N TYR A 750 16.62 -19.96 -15.49
CA TYR A 750 15.47 -20.58 -16.13
C TYR A 750 14.36 -20.65 -15.09
N VAL A 751 13.22 -20.01 -15.33
CA VAL A 751 12.15 -19.87 -14.33
C VAL A 751 10.90 -20.55 -14.84
N VAL A 752 10.31 -21.42 -14.02
CA VAL A 752 8.97 -21.97 -14.24
C VAL A 752 8.03 -21.35 -13.21
N TYR A 753 6.99 -20.68 -13.68
CA TYR A 753 5.92 -20.11 -12.89
C TYR A 753 4.77 -21.12 -12.88
N ASP A 754 4.47 -21.71 -11.72
CA ASP A 754 3.35 -22.63 -11.53
C ASP A 754 2.27 -21.96 -10.66
N LEU A 755 1.31 -21.33 -11.32
CA LEU A 755 0.24 -20.59 -10.66
C LEU A 755 -0.82 -21.52 -10.05
N ASP A 756 -0.98 -22.73 -10.59
CA ASP A 756 -1.91 -23.72 -10.04
C ASP A 756 -1.45 -24.20 -8.64
N ASN A 757 -0.14 -24.33 -8.44
CA ASN A 757 0.45 -24.79 -7.17
C ASN A 757 1.02 -23.67 -6.29
N ASN A 758 1.05 -22.41 -6.74
CA ASN A 758 1.74 -21.30 -6.09
C ASN A 758 3.23 -21.57 -5.83
N GLU A 759 3.92 -22.11 -6.83
CA GLU A 759 5.33 -22.51 -6.75
C GLU A 759 6.15 -21.89 -7.89
N ILE A 760 7.42 -21.60 -7.63
CA ILE A 760 8.43 -21.27 -8.66
C ILE A 760 9.44 -22.40 -8.73
N SER A 761 9.70 -22.95 -9.93
CA SER A 761 10.84 -23.83 -10.14
C SER A 761 11.98 -23.08 -10.83
N LEU A 762 13.12 -22.98 -10.14
CA LEU A 762 14.26 -22.17 -10.54
C LEU A 762 15.47 -23.06 -10.88
N GLY A 763 16.08 -22.81 -12.04
CA GLY A 763 17.31 -23.46 -12.48
C GLY A 763 18.29 -22.47 -13.08
N LYS A 764 19.54 -22.90 -13.26
CA LYS A 764 20.52 -22.11 -14.00
C LYS A 764 20.17 -22.15 -15.48
N THR A 765 20.30 -21.03 -16.16
CA THR A 765 20.11 -20.98 -17.61
C THR A 765 21.24 -21.73 -18.33
N ASN A 766 20.91 -22.42 -19.41
CA ASN A 766 21.86 -22.83 -20.43
C ASN A 766 21.72 -21.87 -21.62
N PHE A 767 22.74 -21.03 -21.85
CA PHE A 767 22.76 -20.04 -22.92
C PHE A 767 22.97 -20.66 -24.32
N SER A 768 23.58 -21.84 -24.38
CA SER A 768 23.93 -22.50 -25.64
C SER A 768 23.36 -23.92 -25.69
N PRO A 769 22.03 -24.08 -25.68
CA PRO A 769 21.41 -25.40 -25.78
C PRO A 769 21.74 -26.03 -27.14
N THR A 770 22.24 -27.27 -27.13
CA THR A 770 22.60 -28.02 -28.34
C THR A 770 21.43 -28.82 -28.93
N ASP A 771 20.30 -28.86 -28.21
CA ASP A 771 19.08 -29.59 -28.57
C ASP A 771 17.85 -28.87 -27.99
N SER A 772 16.64 -29.30 -28.31
CA SER A 772 15.39 -28.82 -27.73
C SER A 772 14.61 -29.98 -27.13
N ARG A 773 14.37 -29.93 -25.81
CA ARG A 773 13.68 -31.01 -25.08
C ARG A 773 12.50 -30.46 -24.31
N ILE A 774 11.38 -30.37 -25.01
CA ILE A 774 10.12 -29.82 -24.49
C ILE A 774 9.37 -30.91 -23.73
N LEU A 775 9.09 -30.65 -22.45
CA LEU A 775 8.31 -31.49 -21.55
C LEU A 775 7.05 -30.74 -21.13
N GLU A 776 5.92 -31.42 -21.11
CA GLU A 776 4.63 -30.87 -20.69
C GLU A 776 4.56 -30.77 -19.16
N ILE A 777 4.05 -29.65 -18.64
CA ILE A 777 3.77 -29.47 -17.21
C ILE A 777 2.44 -30.15 -16.87
N GLY A 778 2.46 -31.01 -15.86
CA GLY A 778 1.29 -31.76 -15.39
C GLY A 778 0.31 -30.93 -14.56
N LYS A 779 -0.62 -31.61 -13.88
CA LYS A 779 -1.52 -31.02 -12.88
C LYS A 779 -1.23 -31.59 -11.49
N GLY A 780 -1.56 -30.83 -10.46
CA GLY A 780 -1.41 -31.25 -9.06
C GLY A 780 0.01 -31.04 -8.53
N PRO A 781 0.30 -31.53 -7.31
CA PRO A 781 1.62 -31.35 -6.70
C PRO A 781 2.70 -32.06 -7.53
N ASP A 782 3.88 -31.44 -7.61
CA ASP A 782 5.04 -31.96 -8.35
C ASP A 782 4.76 -32.11 -9.87
N SER A 783 3.92 -31.22 -10.41
CA SER A 783 3.54 -31.10 -11.83
C SER A 783 4.70 -30.75 -12.77
N VAL A 784 5.70 -30.01 -12.27
CA VAL A 784 6.82 -29.51 -13.09
C VAL A 784 7.83 -30.65 -13.32
N PRO A 785 8.04 -31.07 -14.58
CA PRO A 785 8.92 -32.19 -14.88
C PRO A 785 10.38 -31.87 -14.52
N GLU A 786 11.09 -32.86 -13.99
CA GLU A 786 12.51 -32.78 -13.60
C GLU A 786 12.83 -31.73 -12.51
N ALA A 787 11.81 -31.17 -11.86
CA ALA A 787 11.98 -30.29 -10.73
C ALA A 787 12.07 -31.05 -9.41
N THR A 788 12.83 -30.50 -8.46
CA THR A 788 13.02 -31.06 -7.13
C THR A 788 12.73 -30.01 -6.08
N LYS A 789 11.85 -30.32 -5.12
CA LYS A 789 11.55 -29.41 -4.01
C LYS A 789 12.80 -29.11 -3.20
N VAL A 790 12.96 -27.85 -2.80
CA VAL A 790 14.08 -27.45 -1.97
C VAL A 790 13.99 -28.04 -0.56
N PRO A 791 15.12 -28.38 0.08
CA PRO A 791 15.13 -28.75 1.48
C PRO A 791 14.89 -27.51 2.36
N ASN A 792 13.94 -27.59 3.29
CA ASN A 792 13.58 -26.51 4.22
C ASN A 792 13.20 -25.20 3.50
N PRO A 793 12.11 -25.18 2.72
CA PRO A 793 11.65 -23.98 2.03
C PRO A 793 11.30 -22.88 3.04
N ILE A 794 11.70 -21.64 2.73
CA ILE A 794 11.24 -20.46 3.47
C ILE A 794 9.96 -19.97 2.79
N ALA A 795 8.82 -20.19 3.45
CA ALA A 795 7.49 -19.80 2.94
C ALA A 795 6.99 -18.46 3.51
N THR A 796 7.74 -17.85 4.43
CA THR A 796 7.41 -16.57 5.07
C THR A 796 8.67 -15.73 5.23
N VAL A 797 8.62 -14.46 4.84
CA VAL A 797 9.69 -13.48 5.07
C VAL A 797 9.05 -12.16 5.48
N ASP A 798 9.64 -11.46 6.44
CA ASP A 798 9.19 -10.12 6.81
C ASP A 798 9.40 -9.18 5.63
N PHE A 799 8.31 -8.58 5.14
CA PHE A 799 8.38 -7.50 4.18
C PHE A 799 9.00 -6.28 4.89
N THR A 800 10.25 -5.95 4.58
CA THR A 800 10.90 -4.73 5.08
C THR A 800 10.17 -3.51 4.52
N GLY A 801 9.23 -2.96 5.30
CA GLY A 801 8.41 -1.81 4.97
C GLY A 801 6.93 -2.17 4.77
N SER A 802 6.08 -1.82 5.74
CA SER A 802 4.64 -1.69 5.48
C SER A 802 4.43 -0.48 4.58
N GLY A 803 4.35 -0.70 3.26
CA GLY A 803 4.01 0.36 2.31
C GLY A 803 5.14 0.92 1.45
N GLY A 804 6.16 0.11 1.11
CA GLY A 804 6.92 0.38 -0.12
C GLY A 804 5.95 0.39 -1.30
N GLY A 805 5.95 1.46 -2.12
CA GLY A 805 5.05 1.59 -3.27
C GLY A 805 5.06 0.31 -4.09
N ARG A 806 3.89 -0.34 -4.23
CA ARG A 806 3.71 -1.61 -4.95
C ARG A 806 4.23 -1.44 -6.38
N ILE A 807 5.23 -2.25 -6.78
CA ILE A 807 6.05 -1.88 -7.93
C ILE A 807 5.46 -2.29 -9.29
N ASN A 808 4.49 -3.21 -9.34
CA ASN A 808 3.73 -3.51 -10.59
C ASN A 808 2.26 -3.92 -10.36
N GLY A 809 1.75 -3.89 -9.13
CA GLY A 809 0.32 -3.96 -8.88
C GLY A 809 -0.35 -2.63 -9.24
N PRO A 810 -1.59 -2.61 -9.78
CA PRO A 810 -2.31 -1.38 -10.04
C PRO A 810 -2.31 -0.50 -8.78
N MET A 811 -1.68 0.67 -8.86
CA MET A 811 -1.85 1.67 -7.82
C MET A 811 -3.29 2.14 -7.88
N THR A 812 -4.02 2.07 -6.76
CA THR A 812 -5.33 2.73 -6.61
C THR A 812 -5.14 4.23 -6.79
N SER A 813 -5.23 4.69 -8.03
CA SER A 813 -5.20 6.07 -8.45
C SER A 813 -6.47 6.36 -9.24
N SER A 814 -7.22 7.35 -8.78
CA SER A 814 -8.50 7.75 -9.37
C SER A 814 -8.32 8.14 -10.84
N ALA A 815 -9.07 7.45 -11.70
CA ALA A 815 -9.09 7.58 -13.15
C ALA A 815 -9.08 9.02 -13.69
N PHE A 816 -8.42 9.18 -14.83
CA PHE A 816 -8.63 10.31 -15.74
C PHE A 816 -10.10 10.29 -16.19
N ALA A 817 -10.79 11.44 -16.06
CA ALA A 817 -12.14 11.57 -16.58
C ALA A 817 -12.06 11.68 -18.12
N ALA A 818 -12.58 10.67 -18.83
CA ALA A 818 -12.88 10.74 -20.25
C ALA A 818 -14.35 11.20 -20.46
N PRO A 819 -14.64 11.94 -21.54
CA PRO A 819 -15.93 12.59 -21.78
C PRO A 819 -17.01 11.58 -22.18
N THR A 820 -18.22 11.73 -21.63
CA THR A 820 -19.39 10.93 -21.98
C THR A 820 -19.89 11.28 -23.38
N ALA A 821 -19.93 10.26 -24.26
CA ALA A 821 -20.69 10.26 -25.49
C ALA A 821 -22.20 10.16 -25.20
N MET A 822 -23.01 10.81 -26.03
CA MET A 822 -24.47 10.92 -25.89
C MET A 822 -25.18 9.56 -26.05
N PRO A 823 -26.26 9.28 -25.29
CA PRO A 823 -27.04 8.06 -25.47
C PRO A 823 -28.05 8.17 -26.63
N ASP A 824 -28.18 7.02 -27.30
CA ASP A 824 -29.04 6.74 -28.43
C ASP A 824 -30.54 6.90 -28.10
N LEU A 825 -31.29 7.51 -29.02
CA LEU A 825 -32.66 8.00 -28.82
C LEU A 825 -33.66 6.86 -29.12
N SER A 826 -34.22 6.23 -28.08
CA SER A 826 -35.29 5.23 -28.28
C SER A 826 -36.60 5.89 -28.74
N VAL A 827 -37.10 5.47 -29.91
CA VAL A 827 -38.28 5.99 -30.64
C VAL A 827 -39.61 5.80 -29.90
N LYS A 828 -39.62 5.23 -28.68
CA LYS A 828 -40.84 5.07 -27.87
C LYS A 828 -41.13 6.24 -26.92
N ALA A 829 -40.19 7.17 -26.72
CA ALA A 829 -40.38 8.34 -25.85
C ALA A 829 -41.08 9.53 -26.54
N LEU A 830 -41.22 9.53 -27.88
CA LEU A 830 -41.80 10.66 -28.63
C LEU A 830 -43.33 10.68 -28.65
N ALA A 831 -44.02 9.63 -28.18
CA ALA A 831 -45.48 9.56 -28.16
C ALA A 831 -46.11 10.04 -26.83
N ALA A 832 -45.31 10.21 -25.77
CA ALA A 832 -45.81 10.52 -24.42
C ALA A 832 -45.78 12.02 -24.07
N LEU A 833 -45.11 12.87 -24.86
CA LEU A 833 -45.00 14.31 -24.59
C LEU A 833 -46.09 15.18 -25.25
N ALA A 834 -47.02 14.59 -26.03
CA ALA A 834 -48.12 15.32 -26.66
C ALA A 834 -49.42 15.36 -25.83
N ALA A 835 -49.47 14.73 -24.65
CA ALA A 835 -50.72 14.53 -23.89
C ALA A 835 -50.83 15.32 -22.57
N LEU A 836 -49.85 16.15 -22.20
CA LEU A 836 -49.81 16.84 -20.88
C LEU A 836 -49.93 18.37 -20.94
N ALA A 837 -50.24 18.95 -22.10
CA ALA A 837 -50.50 20.39 -22.28
C ALA A 837 -52.00 20.77 -22.33
N ALA A 838 -52.91 19.89 -21.86
CA ALA A 838 -54.35 20.12 -21.91
C ALA A 838 -55.05 19.70 -20.60
N ALA A 839 -54.60 20.21 -19.44
CA ALA A 839 -55.33 20.05 -18.18
C ALA A 839 -54.87 21.05 -17.10
N SER A 840 -55.01 22.36 -17.34
CA SER A 840 -54.86 23.36 -16.27
C SER A 840 -55.61 24.67 -16.56
N VAL A 841 -56.83 24.56 -17.09
CA VAL A 841 -57.87 25.58 -16.94
C VAL A 841 -59.15 24.87 -16.53
N ALA A 842 -59.68 25.26 -15.37
CA ALA A 842 -60.98 24.94 -14.77
C ALA A 842 -60.91 24.14 -13.46
N PHE A 843 -61.70 24.66 -12.50
CA PHE A 843 -61.99 24.23 -11.13
C PHE A 843 -61.01 24.73 -10.06
N THR A 844 -61.38 25.63 -9.15
CA THR A 844 -62.66 26.35 -8.81
C THR A 844 -62.26 27.33 -7.68
N ALA A 845 -62.74 28.57 -7.51
CA ALA A 845 -64.12 29.03 -7.40
C ALA A 845 -65.00 28.16 -6.49
N MET A 846 -64.62 28.05 -5.21
CA MET A 846 -65.51 28.06 -4.03
C MET A 846 -64.68 28.21 -2.77
#